data_AF-A0A9C9UAH6-F1
#
_entry.id   AF-A0A9C9UAH6-F1
#
_cell.length_a   1.000
_cell.length_b   1.000
_cell.length_c   1.000
_cell.angle_alpha   90.00
_cell.angle_beta   90.00
_cell.angle_gamma   90.00
#
_symmetry.space_group_name_H-M   'P 1'
#
loop_
_entity.id
_entity.type
_entity.pdbx_description
1 polymer ?
#
loop_
_entity_poly.entity_id
_entity_poly.type
_entity_poly.pdbx_seq_one_letter_code
_entity_poly.pdbx_strand_id
1 'polypeptide(L)'
;MNKRNFLGRARHIARLAVPSLLFGLYASVTSAGPLNLSDNALEVIVGVEPNIMIVNDDSGSMDWEIMSTDYAHGGRFTGTQPDGNSPAGSGSVKHRDSDDDGTANCGFNDGTFSGYLYIVEFGSNSYGDDANDCNTADDEAWRIRNSDFNPMYFDPNKIYLPWEGVDISGNTYGNIDVTNAPDNPYDPQEHIDLTRHNSNWGGGTTRFESDRDGDGNPDGFRYYTWQDLDSDGLFDDGEETEHKIRDENAAIQQNFANWFSYYRKRDLTAKAAFSAAVKPAETARIGYATINNNANNRIRVASMNVSPASGNKRALLDELFQTVPNNGTPLRRALRNTGRYFDCASGDIFGSSSASSPGSSSCPTVSSSDGGQCQQNYTILMTDGFWNGGSPGLGNTDAGSGDFDGGAYADGISNTLADVAMHYYETDLHSLTNEVPTTVRDITGYLGSTSPFETMHQHMATYTVGFGVTGSITAGPTDPAVAFAWPDAAAGNAEKIDDLRHAAYNGRGQFLSANDPVGLATAMSDIFTDIAKSTGTATAVAFNTQEVGIGSLVFRASFNTKTNKGDLVAHAVTVDPVTKNIEVDPAITWSAAAQLDAKTASSSDTRTIITYKDTGSATSEGIPFQWSSLTTGSGSQQTSLDNPQPANVASSTNTFGDERLDYLRGHSADEGANAAAGEFRERSAIAGKLGDIVHSTPVFVGKPQFYGRNGGAYPQTSGNTYAEFITARKTRRQITYVGANDGMLHAFDTSTGSEVFA
;
A
#
# COMPACT_ATOMS: atom_id res chain seq x y z
N MET A 1 34.09 -43.83 48.56
CA MET A 1 33.85 -45.17 47.96
C MET A 1 32.87 -44.94 46.81
N ASN A 2 33.09 -45.26 45.54
CA ASN A 2 34.06 -46.00 44.72
C ASN A 2 33.80 -45.48 43.28
N LYS A 3 34.65 -45.46 42.26
CA LYS A 3 36.05 -45.78 41.91
C LYS A 3 36.13 -45.22 40.46
N ARG A 4 37.16 -44.50 40.00
CA ARG A 4 38.43 -44.98 39.41
C ARG A 4 39.22 -43.70 39.04
N ASN A 5 40.35 -43.38 39.69
CA ASN A 5 41.75 -43.72 39.35
C ASN A 5 42.10 -43.39 37.88
N PHE A 6 43.06 -42.51 37.56
CA PHE A 6 44.52 -42.70 37.69
C PHE A 6 45.21 -41.30 37.61
N LEU A 7 46.07 -40.89 38.56
CA LEU A 7 47.56 -41.00 38.56
C LEU A 7 48.25 -40.21 37.43
N GLY A 8 49.25 -39.35 37.63
CA GLY A 8 50.15 -39.08 38.76
C GLY A 8 50.89 -37.74 38.57
N ARG A 9 51.33 -37.08 39.66
CA ARG A 9 52.74 -37.02 40.14
C ARG A 9 53.73 -36.64 39.02
N ALA A 10 54.59 -35.61 39.15
CA ALA A 10 55.44 -35.35 40.32
C ALA A 10 56.14 -33.97 40.30
N ARG A 11 56.21 -33.37 41.52
CA ARG A 11 57.40 -32.82 42.20
C ARG A 11 58.34 -31.85 41.45
N HIS A 12 58.32 -30.57 41.85
CA HIS A 12 59.25 -29.93 42.81
C HIS A 12 60.69 -29.77 42.29
N ILE A 13 61.15 -28.51 42.20
CA ILE A 13 62.40 -28.03 42.81
C ILE A 13 62.31 -26.50 42.94
N ALA A 14 62.59 -26.04 44.15
CA ALA A 14 62.67 -24.64 44.55
C ALA A 14 63.97 -23.98 44.06
N ARG A 15 63.95 -22.66 43.87
CA ARG A 15 65.07 -21.76 44.18
C ARG A 15 64.60 -20.31 44.29
N LEU A 16 64.82 -19.73 45.48
CA LEU A 16 64.74 -18.30 45.76
C LEU A 16 65.80 -17.54 44.95
N ALA A 17 65.41 -16.40 44.36
CA ALA A 17 66.28 -15.26 44.09
C ALA A 17 65.43 -13.97 44.16
N VAL A 18 65.84 -13.05 45.02
CA VAL A 18 65.43 -11.63 45.17
C VAL A 18 66.65 -10.81 44.69
N PRO A 19 66.62 -9.55 44.19
CA PRO A 19 65.58 -8.49 44.18
C PRO A 19 65.45 -7.71 42.85
N SER A 20 64.62 -6.65 42.88
CA SER A 20 64.73 -5.36 42.14
C SER A 20 63.67 -5.14 41.07
N LEU A 21 62.55 -4.51 41.44
CA LEU A 21 61.66 -3.86 40.48
C LEU A 21 61.80 -2.35 40.59
N LEU A 22 62.33 -1.76 39.51
CA LEU A 22 62.27 -0.35 39.20
C LEU A 22 60.81 0.12 39.13
N PHE A 23 60.55 1.29 39.71
CA PHE A 23 59.39 2.12 39.42
C PHE A 23 59.46 2.58 37.95
N GLY A 24 58.67 1.97 37.07
CA GLY A 24 58.41 2.46 35.72
C GLY A 24 57.00 3.04 35.65
N LEU A 25 56.90 4.33 35.27
CA LEU A 25 55.63 4.96 34.89
C LEU A 25 54.95 4.12 33.80
N TYR A 26 53.82 3.48 34.12
CA TYR A 26 52.88 3.02 33.11
C TYR A 26 52.07 4.23 32.64
N ALA A 27 52.45 4.80 31.50
CA ALA A 27 51.51 5.55 30.69
C ALA A 27 50.52 4.53 30.10
N SER A 28 49.27 4.61 30.53
CA SER A 28 48.18 3.83 29.93
C SER A 28 47.97 4.33 28.50
N VAL A 29 48.65 3.71 27.54
CA VAL A 29 48.32 3.87 26.13
C VAL A 29 47.03 3.08 25.93
N THR A 30 45.89 3.77 25.90
CA THR A 30 44.64 3.17 25.43
C THR A 30 44.80 2.91 23.95
N SER A 31 45.23 1.70 23.56
CA SER A 31 45.06 1.26 22.19
C SER A 31 43.57 1.05 21.97
N ALA A 32 42.97 1.78 21.02
CA ALA A 32 41.71 1.36 20.44
C ALA A 32 41.92 -0.08 19.93
N GLY A 33 41.15 -1.03 20.46
CA GLY A 33 41.18 -2.38 19.94
C GLY A 33 40.83 -2.33 18.44
N PRO A 34 41.50 -3.11 17.58
CA PRO A 34 41.08 -3.21 16.19
C PRO A 34 39.64 -3.71 16.18
N LEU A 35 38.71 -2.82 15.84
CA LEU A 35 37.34 -3.20 15.54
C LEU A 35 37.45 -3.96 14.21
N ASN A 36 37.42 -5.30 14.29
CA ASN A 36 37.25 -6.13 13.11
C ASN A 36 35.82 -5.86 12.61
N LEU A 37 35.69 -4.85 11.76
CA LEU A 37 34.50 -4.70 10.92
C LEU A 37 34.43 -5.96 10.06
N SER A 38 33.27 -6.61 10.08
CA SER A 38 33.03 -7.83 9.32
C SER A 38 33.25 -7.54 7.83
N ASP A 39 34.15 -8.30 7.18
CA ASP A 39 34.34 -8.28 5.72
C ASP A 39 33.16 -8.95 4.97
N ASN A 40 32.23 -9.54 5.71
CA ASN A 40 30.97 -10.06 5.18
C ASN A 40 29.84 -9.08 5.54
N ALA A 41 29.04 -8.72 4.55
CA ALA A 41 27.81 -7.97 4.76
C ALA A 41 26.96 -8.67 5.84
N LEU A 42 26.22 -7.87 6.62
CA LEU A 42 25.21 -8.39 7.53
C LEU A 42 24.08 -8.97 6.66
N GLU A 43 24.21 -10.24 6.25
CA GLU A 43 23.15 -10.93 5.51
C GLU A 43 22.00 -11.21 6.46
N VAL A 44 21.13 -10.22 6.62
CA VAL A 44 19.72 -10.49 6.91
C VAL A 44 19.20 -11.23 5.68
N ILE A 45 18.62 -12.42 5.88
CA ILE A 45 17.97 -13.17 4.80
C ILE A 45 16.91 -12.25 4.19
N VAL A 46 17.21 -11.69 3.02
CA VAL A 46 16.22 -10.99 2.21
C VAL A 46 15.30 -12.08 1.69
N GLY A 47 14.12 -12.22 2.29
CA GLY A 47 13.08 -13.09 1.77
C GLY A 47 12.78 -12.73 0.31
N VAL A 48 12.54 -13.74 -0.53
CA VAL A 48 12.13 -13.52 -1.91
C VAL A 48 10.82 -12.71 -1.93
N GLU A 49 10.72 -11.75 -2.84
CA GLU A 49 9.54 -10.90 -2.93
C GLU A 49 8.30 -11.73 -3.28
N PRO A 50 7.17 -11.57 -2.56
CA PRO A 50 5.94 -12.24 -2.92
C PRO A 50 5.40 -11.73 -4.26
N ASN A 51 4.75 -12.60 -5.01
CA ASN A 51 4.01 -12.24 -6.20
C ASN A 51 2.56 -11.92 -5.84
N ILE A 52 2.04 -10.78 -6.31
CA ILE A 52 0.64 -10.38 -6.17
C ILE A 52 0.09 -10.17 -7.58
N MET A 53 -0.96 -10.91 -7.94
CA MET A 53 -1.70 -10.71 -9.17
C MET A 53 -3.03 -10.05 -8.87
N ILE A 54 -3.22 -8.82 -9.35
CA ILE A 54 -4.52 -8.15 -9.32
C ILE A 54 -5.31 -8.63 -10.53
N VAL A 55 -6.51 -9.14 -10.28
CA VAL A 55 -7.48 -9.53 -11.30
C VAL A 55 -8.70 -8.63 -11.12
N ASN A 56 -8.77 -7.58 -11.93
CA ASN A 56 -9.78 -6.54 -11.82
C ASN A 56 -10.98 -6.81 -12.73
N ASP A 57 -12.16 -6.44 -12.24
CA ASP A 57 -13.37 -6.46 -13.03
C ASP A 57 -13.35 -5.35 -14.07
N ASP A 58 -13.55 -5.75 -15.33
CA ASP A 58 -13.76 -4.85 -16.46
C ASP A 58 -15.09 -5.16 -17.15
N SER A 59 -16.08 -5.71 -16.44
CA SER A 59 -17.42 -5.95 -16.98
C SER A 59 -18.18 -4.64 -17.18
N GLY A 60 -19.22 -4.64 -18.02
CA GLY A 60 -19.95 -3.42 -18.39
C GLY A 60 -20.58 -2.66 -17.20
N SER A 61 -20.84 -3.32 -16.07
CA SER A 61 -21.35 -2.66 -14.84
C SER A 61 -20.35 -1.71 -14.20
N MET A 62 -19.05 -1.90 -14.46
CA MET A 62 -18.00 -1.05 -13.91
C MET A 62 -18.05 0.39 -14.49
N ASP A 63 -18.70 0.63 -15.63
CA ASP A 63 -18.88 1.99 -16.18
C ASP A 63 -20.00 2.78 -15.48
N TRP A 64 -20.80 2.14 -14.63
CA TRP A 64 -21.99 2.78 -14.05
C TRP A 64 -21.63 3.79 -12.95
N GLU A 65 -22.46 4.81 -12.79
CA GLU A 65 -22.32 5.88 -11.77
C GLU A 65 -23.25 5.68 -10.57
N ILE A 66 -23.80 4.47 -10.48
CA ILE A 66 -24.82 4.10 -9.51
C ILE A 66 -24.44 2.84 -8.76
N MET A 67 -24.99 2.66 -7.57
CA MET A 67 -24.94 1.42 -6.81
C MET A 67 -26.26 1.22 -6.07
N SER A 68 -26.84 0.03 -6.21
CA SER A 68 -28.15 -0.32 -5.65
C SER A 68 -28.17 -1.79 -5.24
N THR A 69 -28.92 -2.08 -4.18
CA THR A 69 -29.19 -3.43 -3.67
C THR A 69 -30.32 -4.14 -4.42
N ASP A 70 -30.95 -3.48 -5.39
CA ASP A 70 -32.01 -4.05 -6.22
C ASP A 70 -31.47 -5.00 -7.30
N TYR A 71 -31.05 -6.19 -6.88
CA TYR A 71 -30.50 -7.20 -7.78
C TYR A 71 -31.56 -7.85 -8.69
N ALA A 72 -32.85 -7.68 -8.40
CA ALA A 72 -33.93 -8.16 -9.27
C ALA A 72 -33.94 -7.40 -10.60
N HIS A 73 -33.58 -6.11 -10.57
CA HIS A 73 -33.42 -5.26 -11.75
C HIS A 73 -31.95 -5.05 -12.14
N GLY A 74 -31.08 -6.00 -11.77
CA GLY A 74 -29.67 -5.97 -12.14
C GLY A 74 -28.86 -4.83 -11.51
N GLY A 75 -29.31 -4.30 -10.37
CA GLY A 75 -28.64 -3.20 -9.65
C GLY A 75 -28.87 -1.82 -10.27
N ARG A 76 -29.90 -1.66 -11.11
CA ARG A 76 -30.29 -0.40 -11.76
C ARG A 76 -31.38 0.33 -10.96
N PHE A 77 -31.43 1.65 -11.07
CA PHE A 77 -32.54 2.43 -10.52
C PHE A 77 -33.71 2.43 -11.52
N THR A 78 -34.85 1.86 -11.14
CA THR A 78 -36.05 1.77 -12.00
C THR A 78 -37.21 2.58 -11.42
N GLY A 79 -38.40 2.49 -12.01
CA GLY A 79 -39.61 3.15 -11.51
C GLY A 79 -40.09 2.54 -10.19
N THR A 80 -39.71 1.29 -9.93
CA THR A 80 -39.76 0.68 -8.61
C THR A 80 -38.41 0.92 -7.96
N GLN A 81 -38.37 1.74 -6.91
CA GLN A 81 -37.14 2.11 -6.25
C GLN A 81 -36.62 0.97 -5.34
N PRO A 82 -35.33 0.94 -4.95
CA PRO A 82 -34.77 -0.14 -4.14
C PRO A 82 -35.39 -0.29 -2.75
N ASP A 83 -36.00 0.77 -2.21
CA ASP A 83 -36.79 0.77 -0.98
C ASP A 83 -38.19 0.15 -1.16
N GLY A 84 -38.55 -0.25 -2.39
CA GLY A 84 -39.85 -0.81 -2.76
C GLY A 84 -40.95 0.23 -2.96
N ASN A 85 -40.63 1.53 -2.87
CA ASN A 85 -41.59 2.61 -3.04
C ASN A 85 -41.53 3.17 -4.49
N SER A 86 -42.65 3.72 -4.95
CA SER A 86 -42.76 4.41 -6.24
C SER A 86 -43.49 5.73 -6.00
N PRO A 87 -42.87 6.69 -5.30
CA PRO A 87 -43.53 7.96 -5.00
C PRO A 87 -43.92 8.65 -6.32
N ALA A 88 -45.16 9.13 -6.40
CA ALA A 88 -45.58 9.98 -7.51
C ALA A 88 -45.21 11.42 -7.17
N GLY A 89 -44.31 12.07 -7.94
CA GLY A 89 -43.92 13.44 -7.62
C GLY A 89 -42.51 13.82 -8.04
N SER A 90 -41.84 14.61 -7.20
CA SER A 90 -40.48 15.11 -7.43
C SER A 90 -39.40 14.14 -6.95
N GLY A 91 -39.71 13.19 -6.07
CA GLY A 91 -38.75 12.14 -5.65
C GLY A 91 -38.83 10.81 -6.37
N SER A 92 -39.61 10.69 -7.45
CA SER A 92 -39.39 9.59 -8.40
C SER A 92 -38.08 9.84 -9.15
N VAL A 93 -37.23 8.82 -9.31
CA VAL A 93 -36.11 8.92 -10.26
C VAL A 93 -36.71 8.97 -11.67
N LYS A 94 -36.61 10.14 -12.33
CA LYS A 94 -37.15 10.38 -13.66
C LYS A 94 -36.03 10.43 -14.71
N HIS A 95 -36.44 10.28 -15.95
CA HIS A 95 -35.55 10.41 -17.09
C HIS A 95 -35.40 11.88 -17.45
N ARG A 96 -34.20 12.20 -17.93
CA ARG A 96 -33.85 13.50 -18.46
C ARG A 96 -34.53 13.75 -19.83
N ASP A 97 -35.70 14.41 -19.88
CA ASP A 97 -36.38 14.78 -21.15
C ASP A 97 -36.30 16.27 -21.43
N SER A 98 -36.20 16.64 -22.72
CA SER A 98 -36.18 17.94 -23.39
C SER A 98 -37.14 19.05 -22.88
N ASP A 99 -38.17 18.76 -22.08
CA ASP A 99 -39.11 19.72 -21.47
C ASP A 99 -39.18 19.77 -19.92
N ASP A 100 -38.39 18.97 -19.17
CA ASP A 100 -38.31 18.97 -17.68
C ASP A 100 -39.67 18.76 -16.97
N ASP A 101 -40.72 18.35 -17.69
CA ASP A 101 -42.05 18.16 -17.10
C ASP A 101 -42.27 16.72 -16.58
N GLY A 102 -41.26 15.87 -16.74
CA GLY A 102 -41.30 14.46 -16.37
C GLY A 102 -42.11 13.58 -17.33
N THR A 103 -42.42 14.04 -18.55
CA THR A 103 -43.12 13.27 -19.58
C THR A 103 -42.19 12.53 -20.54
N ALA A 104 -41.18 11.85 -19.99
CA ALA A 104 -40.23 11.08 -20.79
C ALA A 104 -40.91 10.16 -21.82
N ASN A 105 -40.43 10.19 -23.07
CA ASN A 105 -40.84 9.27 -24.15
C ASN A 105 -40.53 7.78 -23.88
N CYS A 106 -39.78 7.48 -22.82
CA CYS A 106 -39.38 6.14 -22.40
C CYS A 106 -40.04 5.81 -21.06
N GLY A 107 -41.08 4.98 -21.13
CA GLY A 107 -41.76 4.47 -19.94
C GLY A 107 -41.25 3.08 -19.60
N PHE A 108 -41.25 2.71 -18.31
CA PHE A 108 -40.85 1.36 -17.83
C PHE A 108 -41.59 0.16 -18.46
N ASN A 109 -42.53 0.40 -19.37
CA ASN A 109 -43.26 -0.60 -20.15
C ASN A 109 -42.74 -0.77 -21.59
N ASP A 110 -41.74 0.01 -22.04
CA ASP A 110 -41.25 -0.01 -23.43
C ASP A 110 -40.37 -1.22 -23.77
N GLY A 111 -39.92 -1.97 -22.76
CA GLY A 111 -39.11 -3.19 -22.91
C GLY A 111 -37.67 -2.94 -23.37
N THR A 112 -37.28 -1.69 -23.64
CA THR A 112 -35.91 -1.25 -23.96
C THR A 112 -35.26 -0.57 -22.77
N PHE A 113 -36.05 0.18 -22.00
CA PHE A 113 -35.62 0.86 -20.78
C PHE A 113 -35.64 -0.07 -19.57
N SER A 114 -34.46 -0.29 -18.99
CA SER A 114 -34.26 -1.17 -17.83
C SER A 114 -33.87 -0.43 -16.54
N GLY A 115 -33.90 0.91 -16.56
CA GLY A 115 -33.47 1.77 -15.44
C GLY A 115 -32.21 2.57 -15.75
N TYR A 116 -31.93 3.55 -14.89
CA TYR A 116 -30.83 4.52 -15.03
C TYR A 116 -29.49 3.94 -14.61
N LEU A 117 -28.42 4.36 -15.28
CA LEU A 117 -27.03 3.95 -15.08
C LEU A 117 -26.11 5.14 -14.79
N TYR A 118 -26.45 6.31 -15.32
CA TYR A 118 -25.64 7.53 -15.26
C TYR A 118 -26.38 8.68 -14.57
N ILE A 119 -25.60 9.53 -13.92
CA ILE A 119 -26.06 10.80 -13.32
C ILE A 119 -25.74 12.00 -14.22
N VAL A 120 -24.83 11.82 -15.18
CA VAL A 120 -24.39 12.84 -16.14
C VAL A 120 -24.18 12.20 -17.51
N GLU A 121 -24.56 12.95 -18.55
CA GLU A 121 -24.38 12.54 -19.94
C GLU A 121 -23.10 13.18 -20.53
N PHE A 122 -22.26 12.31 -21.08
CA PHE A 122 -21.03 12.54 -21.81
C PHE A 122 -21.07 11.77 -23.13
N GLY A 123 -20.34 12.26 -24.14
CA GLY A 123 -20.20 11.53 -25.41
C GLY A 123 -19.47 10.19 -25.25
N SER A 124 -18.72 10.06 -24.15
CA SER A 124 -17.96 8.87 -23.75
C SER A 124 -18.79 7.79 -23.03
N ASN A 125 -20.06 8.03 -22.68
CA ASN A 125 -20.88 7.00 -22.00
C ASN A 125 -21.10 5.80 -22.93
N SER A 126 -20.93 4.59 -22.37
CA SER A 126 -21.16 3.34 -23.11
C SER A 126 -22.63 3.15 -23.50
N TYR A 127 -23.55 3.69 -22.69
CA TYR A 127 -24.99 3.69 -22.94
C TYR A 127 -25.53 5.12 -22.92
N GLY A 128 -25.29 5.90 -23.99
CA GLY A 128 -25.85 7.24 -24.13
C GLY A 128 -27.38 7.24 -24.26
N ASP A 129 -27.99 8.41 -24.11
CA ASP A 129 -29.43 8.56 -24.34
C ASP A 129 -29.70 8.65 -25.85
N ASP A 130 -30.62 7.83 -26.35
CA ASP A 130 -31.06 7.87 -27.74
C ASP A 130 -32.58 7.72 -27.87
N ALA A 131 -33.09 7.63 -29.11
CA ALA A 131 -34.53 7.55 -29.36
C ALA A 131 -35.20 6.28 -28.77
N ASN A 132 -34.44 5.29 -28.29
CA ASN A 132 -34.91 4.02 -27.74
C ASN A 132 -34.34 3.68 -26.35
N ASP A 133 -33.21 4.29 -25.96
CA ASP A 133 -32.48 3.99 -24.72
C ASP A 133 -32.35 5.25 -23.83
N CYS A 134 -32.70 5.09 -22.55
CA CYS A 134 -32.83 6.17 -21.57
C CYS A 134 -32.04 5.80 -20.31
N ASN A 135 -30.75 6.12 -20.26
CA ASN A 135 -29.83 5.63 -19.24
C ASN A 135 -29.38 6.72 -18.25
N THR A 136 -29.60 8.00 -18.55
CA THR A 136 -29.24 9.11 -17.66
C THR A 136 -30.43 9.59 -16.84
N ALA A 137 -30.24 9.71 -15.52
CA ALA A 137 -31.26 10.27 -14.64
C ALA A 137 -31.31 11.81 -14.75
N ASP A 138 -32.54 12.35 -14.65
CA ASP A 138 -32.84 13.78 -14.59
C ASP A 138 -32.01 14.52 -13.52
N ASP A 139 -31.58 15.76 -13.75
CA ASP A 139 -30.70 16.51 -12.83
C ASP A 139 -31.30 16.79 -11.44
N GLU A 140 -32.62 16.67 -11.30
CA GLU A 140 -33.35 16.87 -10.05
C GLU A 140 -33.71 15.58 -9.34
N ALA A 141 -33.38 14.42 -9.92
CA ALA A 141 -33.63 13.14 -9.26
C ALA A 141 -32.78 13.07 -7.98
N TRP A 142 -33.39 13.51 -6.86
CA TRP A 142 -32.66 13.81 -5.64
C TRP A 142 -32.19 12.54 -4.95
N ARG A 143 -32.99 11.47 -5.01
CA ARG A 143 -32.66 10.15 -4.44
C ARG A 143 -31.37 9.59 -5.04
N ILE A 144 -31.21 9.57 -6.37
CA ILE A 144 -29.98 9.07 -7.02
C ILE A 144 -28.77 10.00 -6.80
N ARG A 145 -29.00 11.27 -6.41
CA ARG A 145 -27.99 12.30 -6.06
C ARG A 145 -27.81 12.48 -4.55
N ASN A 146 -28.21 11.48 -3.79
CA ASN A 146 -28.04 11.40 -2.35
C ASN A 146 -27.16 10.18 -2.04
N SER A 147 -26.10 10.37 -1.25
CA SER A 147 -25.13 9.31 -0.94
C SER A 147 -25.69 8.19 -0.06
N ASP A 148 -26.75 8.43 0.71
CA ASP A 148 -27.39 7.42 1.53
C ASP A 148 -28.25 6.45 0.69
N PHE A 149 -28.78 6.93 -0.44
CA PHE A 149 -29.60 6.15 -1.37
C PHE A 149 -28.81 5.58 -2.55
N ASN A 150 -27.88 6.36 -3.13
CA ASN A 150 -26.89 5.93 -4.10
C ASN A 150 -25.48 6.08 -3.49
N PRO A 151 -24.90 5.01 -2.91
CA PRO A 151 -23.60 5.06 -2.25
C PRO A 151 -22.40 5.48 -3.12
N MET A 152 -22.57 5.51 -4.45
CA MET A 152 -21.56 6.05 -5.38
C MET A 152 -21.58 7.57 -5.48
N TYR A 153 -22.68 8.21 -5.09
CA TYR A 153 -22.82 9.66 -5.16
C TYR A 153 -21.93 10.38 -4.14
N PHE A 154 -21.72 11.67 -4.36
CA PHE A 154 -20.92 12.52 -3.50
C PHE A 154 -21.47 12.56 -2.07
N ASP A 155 -20.62 12.23 -1.09
CA ASP A 155 -20.86 12.43 0.34
C ASP A 155 -19.98 13.58 0.84
N PRO A 156 -20.55 14.72 1.30
CA PRO A 156 -19.78 15.86 1.79
C PRO A 156 -18.98 15.55 3.07
N ASN A 157 -19.28 14.47 3.78
CA ASN A 157 -18.56 14.05 5.00
C ASN A 157 -17.33 13.18 4.69
N LYS A 158 -17.15 12.76 3.43
CA LYS A 158 -15.99 11.98 2.96
C LYS A 158 -15.00 12.88 2.24
N ILE A 159 -13.72 12.53 2.31
CA ILE A 159 -12.65 13.24 1.59
C ILE A 159 -12.22 12.41 0.39
N TYR A 160 -12.29 13.00 -0.79
CA TYR A 160 -11.89 12.38 -2.05
C TYR A 160 -10.53 12.92 -2.49
N LEU A 161 -9.52 12.04 -2.49
CA LEU A 161 -8.15 12.37 -2.82
C LEU A 161 -7.86 12.13 -4.31
N PRO A 162 -6.95 12.90 -4.94
CA PRO A 162 -6.47 12.57 -6.28
C PRO A 162 -5.88 11.16 -6.37
N TRP A 163 -5.94 10.56 -7.57
CA TRP A 163 -5.27 9.29 -7.84
C TRP A 163 -3.76 9.37 -7.64
N GLU A 164 -3.11 8.21 -7.48
CA GLU A 164 -1.66 8.13 -7.42
C GLU A 164 -1.07 7.81 -8.80
N GLY A 165 0.06 8.42 -9.14
CA GLY A 165 0.67 8.27 -10.47
C GLY A 165 0.45 9.50 -11.33
N VAL A 166 0.35 9.31 -12.63
CA VAL A 166 0.28 10.41 -13.59
C VAL A 166 -0.62 10.03 -14.78
N ASP A 167 -1.13 11.04 -15.49
CA ASP A 167 -1.97 10.90 -16.68
C ASP A 167 -1.21 10.35 -17.91
N ILE A 168 -1.92 10.17 -19.03
CA ILE A 168 -1.33 9.70 -20.30
C ILE A 168 -0.24 10.64 -20.85
N SER A 169 -0.25 11.92 -20.46
CA SER A 169 0.75 12.92 -20.84
C SER A 169 1.94 12.98 -19.87
N GLY A 170 1.89 12.24 -18.76
CA GLY A 170 2.93 12.21 -17.73
C GLY A 170 2.76 13.23 -16.60
N ASN A 171 1.62 13.92 -16.50
CA ASN A 171 1.37 14.89 -15.43
C ASN A 171 0.86 14.20 -14.16
N THR A 172 1.46 14.51 -13.01
CA THR A 172 1.00 14.00 -11.72
C THR A 172 -0.41 14.45 -11.41
N TYR A 173 -1.24 13.53 -10.92
CA TYR A 173 -2.59 13.83 -10.47
C TYR A 173 -2.59 14.83 -9.31
N GLY A 174 -3.54 15.75 -9.37
CA GLY A 174 -3.74 16.78 -8.38
C GLY A 174 -5.21 17.12 -8.22
N ASN A 175 -5.47 18.17 -7.44
CA ASN A 175 -6.82 18.70 -7.28
C ASN A 175 -7.41 19.13 -8.63
N ILE A 176 -8.68 18.77 -8.86
CA ILE A 176 -9.41 19.10 -10.08
C ILE A 176 -9.92 20.54 -10.02
N ASP A 177 -9.84 21.26 -11.13
CA ASP A 177 -10.49 22.56 -11.30
C ASP A 177 -12.01 22.35 -11.44
N VAL A 178 -12.78 22.88 -10.50
CA VAL A 178 -14.25 22.73 -10.48
C VAL A 178 -14.92 23.31 -11.74
N THR A 179 -14.26 24.25 -12.42
CA THR A 179 -14.77 24.86 -13.67
C THR A 179 -14.33 24.13 -14.93
N ASN A 180 -13.47 23.11 -14.80
CA ASN A 180 -12.94 22.33 -15.91
C ASN A 180 -12.63 20.90 -15.46
N ALA A 181 -13.65 20.20 -14.96
CA ALA A 181 -13.51 18.85 -14.44
C ALA A 181 -13.51 17.83 -15.59
N PRO A 182 -12.47 16.98 -15.72
CA PRO A 182 -12.44 15.97 -16.78
C PRO A 182 -13.38 14.80 -16.48
N ASP A 183 -13.96 14.22 -17.54
CA ASP A 183 -14.71 12.96 -17.50
C ASP A 183 -13.78 11.78 -17.11
N ASN A 184 -12.62 11.69 -17.75
CA ASN A 184 -11.60 10.70 -17.44
C ASN A 184 -10.29 11.41 -17.10
N PRO A 185 -9.77 11.31 -15.86
CA PRO A 185 -8.55 12.01 -15.47
C PRO A 185 -7.30 11.41 -16.13
N TYR A 186 -7.32 10.15 -16.58
CA TYR A 186 -6.17 9.56 -17.28
C TYR A 186 -6.01 10.05 -18.72
N ASP A 187 -7.13 10.19 -19.45
CA ASP A 187 -7.19 10.75 -20.80
C ASP A 187 -8.27 11.85 -20.84
N PRO A 188 -7.94 13.08 -20.40
CA PRO A 188 -8.90 14.16 -20.22
C PRO A 188 -9.26 14.80 -21.57
N GLN A 189 -10.13 14.14 -22.34
CA GLN A 189 -10.63 14.68 -23.62
C GLN A 189 -11.91 15.51 -23.46
N GLU A 190 -12.80 15.08 -22.58
CA GLU A 190 -14.07 15.74 -22.28
C GLU A 190 -14.02 16.40 -20.89
N HIS A 191 -14.56 17.62 -20.78
CA HIS A 191 -14.54 18.42 -19.56
C HIS A 191 -15.88 19.13 -19.35
N ILE A 192 -16.18 19.49 -18.10
CA ILE A 192 -17.41 20.18 -17.72
C ILE A 192 -17.15 21.21 -16.60
N ASP A 193 -17.88 22.33 -16.63
CA ASP A 193 -17.92 23.29 -15.52
C ASP A 193 -18.98 22.86 -14.51
N LEU A 194 -18.57 22.30 -13.38
CA LEU A 194 -19.48 21.74 -12.38
C LEU A 194 -20.33 22.81 -11.67
N THR A 195 -19.96 24.08 -11.78
CA THR A 195 -20.69 25.20 -11.16
C THR A 195 -21.75 25.81 -12.08
N ARG A 196 -21.76 25.43 -13.37
CA ARG A 196 -22.65 25.99 -14.39
C ARG A 196 -23.42 24.95 -15.18
N HIS A 197 -22.81 23.79 -15.44
CA HIS A 197 -23.30 22.82 -16.41
C HIS A 197 -23.80 21.54 -15.74
N ASN A 198 -24.87 20.97 -16.28
CA ASN A 198 -25.49 19.73 -15.76
C ASN A 198 -25.38 18.55 -16.77
N SER A 199 -24.83 18.80 -17.95
CA SER A 199 -24.43 17.78 -18.95
C SER A 199 -23.27 18.29 -19.80
N ASN A 200 -22.60 17.37 -20.50
CA ASN A 200 -21.64 17.70 -21.56
C ASN A 200 -22.26 17.63 -22.98
N TRP A 201 -23.54 17.26 -23.12
CA TRP A 201 -24.20 17.12 -24.42
C TRP A 201 -24.87 18.42 -24.89
N GLY A 202 -24.32 19.04 -25.95
CA GLY A 202 -24.86 20.25 -26.60
C GLY A 202 -25.73 20.00 -27.85
N GLY A 203 -25.93 18.74 -28.24
CA GLY A 203 -26.58 18.35 -29.49
C GLY A 203 -28.09 18.14 -29.38
N GLY A 204 -28.88 19.22 -29.28
CA GLY A 204 -30.33 19.15 -29.52
C GLY A 204 -31.24 19.51 -28.34
N THR A 205 -30.69 19.77 -27.15
CA THR A 205 -31.47 20.29 -26.01
C THR A 205 -30.82 21.55 -25.42
N THR A 206 -31.60 22.58 -25.12
CA THR A 206 -31.14 23.87 -24.56
C THR A 206 -30.72 23.81 -23.09
N ARG A 207 -30.06 22.73 -22.65
CA ARG A 207 -30.05 22.26 -21.24
C ARG A 207 -28.67 22.13 -20.60
N PHE A 208 -27.66 22.59 -21.32
CA PHE A 208 -26.28 22.69 -20.83
C PHE A 208 -26.15 23.66 -19.65
N GLU A 209 -27.05 24.65 -19.55
CA GLU A 209 -27.08 25.70 -18.51
C GLU A 209 -28.53 25.91 -18.04
N SER A 210 -29.13 24.92 -17.34
CA SER A 210 -30.47 25.11 -16.75
C SER A 210 -30.42 26.11 -15.59
N ASP A 211 -31.39 27.02 -15.54
CA ASP A 211 -31.59 28.02 -14.48
C ASP A 211 -33.07 27.96 -14.11
N ARG A 212 -33.41 27.03 -13.23
CA ARG A 212 -34.82 26.71 -12.94
C ARG A 212 -35.42 27.63 -11.89
N ASP A 213 -34.63 28.09 -10.93
CA ASP A 213 -35.10 29.07 -9.95
C ASP A 213 -35.29 30.47 -10.55
N GLY A 214 -34.78 30.68 -11.77
CA GLY A 214 -34.94 31.91 -12.53
C GLY A 214 -34.15 33.06 -11.92
N ASP A 215 -33.09 32.76 -11.17
CA ASP A 215 -32.22 33.75 -10.53
C ASP A 215 -31.27 34.44 -11.53
N GLY A 216 -31.21 33.94 -12.77
CA GLY A 216 -30.36 34.43 -13.85
C GLY A 216 -29.00 33.74 -13.93
N ASN A 217 -28.74 32.71 -13.13
CA ASN A 217 -27.50 31.96 -13.08
C ASN A 217 -27.75 30.45 -13.24
N PRO A 218 -27.02 29.76 -14.12
CA PRO A 218 -27.16 28.32 -14.31
C PRO A 218 -26.89 27.51 -13.03
N ASP A 219 -27.80 26.60 -12.69
CA ASP A 219 -27.86 25.88 -11.41
C ASP A 219 -26.65 24.97 -11.14
N GLY A 220 -26.03 24.45 -12.20
CA GLY A 220 -24.89 23.53 -12.07
C GLY A 220 -25.23 22.20 -11.40
N PHE A 221 -24.19 21.48 -11.00
CA PHE A 221 -24.33 20.26 -10.22
C PHE A 221 -24.82 20.54 -8.80
N ARG A 222 -25.42 19.52 -8.20
CA ARG A 222 -25.97 19.56 -6.85
C ARG A 222 -25.89 18.21 -6.17
N TYR A 223 -25.91 18.21 -4.86
CA TYR A 223 -26.09 17.01 -4.04
C TYR A 223 -27.25 17.23 -3.06
N TYR A 224 -27.77 16.13 -2.52
CA TYR A 224 -28.84 16.17 -1.54
C TYR A 224 -28.42 15.49 -0.25
N THR A 225 -28.80 16.08 0.88
CA THR A 225 -28.79 15.41 2.18
C THR A 225 -30.20 14.98 2.53
N TRP A 226 -30.33 13.90 3.30
CA TRP A 226 -31.63 13.35 3.72
C TRP A 226 -31.71 13.28 5.23
N GLN A 227 -32.91 13.52 5.75
CA GLN A 227 -33.25 13.29 7.14
C GLN A 227 -34.61 12.62 7.21
N ASP A 228 -34.66 11.43 7.79
CA ASP A 228 -35.90 10.71 8.10
C ASP A 228 -36.74 11.50 9.13
N LEU A 229 -37.76 12.22 8.66
CA LEU A 229 -38.56 13.14 9.48
C LEU A 229 -39.68 12.42 10.23
N ASP A 230 -40.15 11.29 9.70
CA ASP A 230 -41.25 10.51 10.27
C ASP A 230 -40.84 9.13 10.84
N SER A 231 -39.55 8.78 10.71
CA SER A 231 -38.90 7.59 11.24
C SER A 231 -39.38 6.27 10.62
N ASP A 232 -39.80 6.30 9.35
CA ASP A 232 -40.22 5.11 8.62
C ASP A 232 -39.09 4.44 7.81
N GLY A 233 -37.95 5.12 7.67
CA GLY A 233 -36.78 4.66 6.94
C GLY A 233 -36.92 4.69 5.41
N LEU A 234 -37.92 5.40 4.88
CA LEU A 234 -38.12 5.64 3.46
C LEU A 234 -37.59 7.03 3.07
N PHE A 235 -37.29 7.20 1.79
CA PHE A 235 -36.72 8.46 1.26
C PHE A 235 -37.84 9.36 0.73
N ASP A 236 -38.64 9.97 1.59
CA ASP A 236 -39.88 10.64 1.16
C ASP A 236 -39.68 12.09 0.66
N ASP A 237 -40.58 12.53 -0.24
CA ASP A 237 -40.55 13.89 -0.78
C ASP A 237 -40.73 14.93 0.35
N GLY A 238 -39.81 15.88 0.43
CA GLY A 238 -39.75 16.91 1.47
C GLY A 238 -38.80 16.59 2.63
N GLU A 239 -38.13 15.44 2.59
CA GLU A 239 -37.07 15.06 3.53
C GLU A 239 -35.67 15.42 3.03
N GLU A 240 -35.56 15.82 1.77
CA GLU A 240 -34.33 16.23 1.13
C GLU A 240 -33.96 17.69 1.40
N THR A 241 -32.66 17.97 1.48
CA THR A 241 -32.12 19.33 1.40
C THR A 241 -31.19 19.44 0.20
N GLU A 242 -31.51 20.34 -0.73
CA GLU A 242 -30.71 20.60 -1.95
C GLU A 242 -29.50 21.49 -1.65
N HIS A 243 -28.36 21.12 -2.22
CA HIS A 243 -27.11 21.88 -2.16
C HIS A 243 -26.51 22.05 -3.56
N LYS A 244 -26.57 23.26 -4.12
CA LYS A 244 -25.93 23.59 -5.40
C LYS A 244 -24.43 23.80 -5.21
N ILE A 245 -23.60 23.14 -6.03
CA ILE A 245 -22.13 23.19 -5.91
C ILE A 245 -21.60 24.61 -6.08
N ARG A 246 -22.24 25.42 -6.94
CA ARG A 246 -21.91 26.83 -7.14
C ARG A 246 -21.98 27.66 -5.85
N ASP A 247 -22.90 27.33 -4.95
CA ASP A 247 -23.20 28.10 -3.75
C ASP A 247 -22.45 27.57 -2.51
N GLU A 248 -21.79 26.41 -2.66
CA GLU A 248 -20.99 25.79 -1.62
C GLU A 248 -19.64 26.48 -1.39
N ASN A 249 -19.05 26.22 -0.22
CA ASN A 249 -17.72 26.75 0.08
C ASN A 249 -16.63 26.06 -0.77
N ALA A 250 -15.46 26.71 -0.87
CA ALA A 250 -14.35 26.23 -1.69
C ALA A 250 -13.85 24.82 -1.35
N ALA A 251 -13.97 24.38 -0.08
CA ALA A 251 -13.56 23.04 0.30
C ALA A 251 -14.52 21.97 -0.24
N ILE A 252 -15.83 22.22 -0.16
CA ILE A 252 -16.85 21.32 -0.73
C ILE A 252 -16.76 21.32 -2.26
N GLN A 253 -16.61 22.48 -2.90
CA GLN A 253 -16.41 22.56 -4.35
C GLN A 253 -15.20 21.75 -4.82
N GLN A 254 -14.05 21.87 -4.14
CA GLN A 254 -12.85 21.10 -4.47
C GLN A 254 -13.06 19.59 -4.26
N ASN A 255 -13.72 19.21 -3.18
CA ASN A 255 -13.98 17.82 -2.85
C ASN A 255 -14.96 17.18 -3.85
N PHE A 256 -16.00 17.92 -4.27
CA PHE A 256 -16.93 17.50 -5.31
C PHE A 256 -16.23 17.33 -6.65
N ALA A 257 -15.36 18.28 -7.05
CA ALA A 257 -14.58 18.17 -8.27
C ALA A 257 -13.66 16.93 -8.27
N ASN A 258 -13.03 16.63 -7.14
CA ASN A 258 -12.22 15.42 -6.98
C ASN A 258 -13.08 14.15 -7.05
N TRP A 259 -14.20 14.09 -6.34
CA TRP A 259 -15.15 12.97 -6.45
C TRP A 259 -15.59 12.75 -7.89
N PHE A 260 -15.98 13.82 -8.57
CA PHE A 260 -16.52 13.77 -9.93
C PHE A 260 -15.54 13.11 -10.89
N SER A 261 -14.30 13.58 -10.97
CA SER A 261 -13.34 13.05 -11.94
C SER A 261 -12.68 11.75 -11.49
N TYR A 262 -12.48 11.53 -10.18
CA TYR A 262 -11.71 10.38 -9.69
C TYR A 262 -12.55 9.20 -9.18
N TYR A 263 -13.85 9.38 -8.89
CA TYR A 263 -14.65 8.38 -8.15
C TYR A 263 -16.08 8.16 -8.66
N ARG A 264 -16.67 9.05 -9.48
CA ARG A 264 -18.11 8.97 -9.81
C ARG A 264 -18.57 7.64 -10.44
N LYS A 265 -17.67 6.96 -11.18
CA LYS A 265 -17.91 5.63 -11.77
C LYS A 265 -17.29 4.53 -10.92
N ARG A 266 -17.85 3.32 -10.96
CA ARG A 266 -17.30 2.17 -10.24
C ARG A 266 -15.86 1.84 -10.67
N ASP A 267 -15.56 1.92 -11.97
CA ASP A 267 -14.22 1.78 -12.54
C ASP A 267 -13.25 2.85 -12.04
N LEU A 268 -13.67 4.12 -12.02
CA LEU A 268 -12.84 5.22 -11.51
C LEU A 268 -12.51 5.02 -10.02
N THR A 269 -13.51 4.60 -9.25
CA THR A 269 -13.34 4.25 -7.84
C THR A 269 -12.39 3.06 -7.64
N ALA A 270 -12.49 2.01 -8.46
CA ALA A 270 -11.55 0.88 -8.41
C ALA A 270 -10.12 1.33 -8.75
N LYS A 271 -9.93 2.14 -9.80
CA LYS A 271 -8.64 2.74 -10.17
C LYS A 271 -8.05 3.56 -9.03
N ALA A 272 -8.86 4.38 -8.35
CA ALA A 272 -8.45 5.14 -7.18
C ALA A 272 -7.94 4.22 -6.06
N ALA A 273 -8.75 3.22 -5.68
CA ALA A 273 -8.46 2.27 -4.61
C ALA A 273 -7.17 1.47 -4.87
N PHE A 274 -7.00 0.96 -6.10
CA PHE A 274 -5.80 0.24 -6.48
C PHE A 274 -4.56 1.13 -6.51
N SER A 275 -4.66 2.34 -7.07
CA SER A 275 -3.51 3.26 -7.12
C SER A 275 -3.01 3.63 -5.71
N ALA A 276 -3.93 3.87 -4.78
CA ALA A 276 -3.62 4.14 -3.38
C ALA A 276 -2.96 2.95 -2.67
N ALA A 277 -3.43 1.73 -2.94
CA ALA A 277 -2.88 0.51 -2.33
C ALA A 277 -1.51 0.11 -2.89
N VAL A 278 -1.26 0.36 -4.18
CA VAL A 278 0.02 0.06 -4.84
C VAL A 278 1.11 1.09 -4.48
N LYS A 279 0.73 2.34 -4.16
CA LYS A 279 1.68 3.40 -3.77
C LYS A 279 2.72 2.94 -2.73
N PRO A 280 2.34 2.43 -1.54
CA PRO A 280 3.30 1.97 -0.54
C PRO A 280 3.93 0.60 -0.86
N ALA A 281 3.44 -0.11 -1.88
CA ALA A 281 3.93 -1.43 -2.22
C ALA A 281 5.28 -1.34 -2.94
N GLU A 282 6.34 -1.39 -2.13
CA GLU A 282 7.71 -1.42 -2.60
C GLU A 282 8.28 -2.83 -2.48
N THR A 283 7.79 -3.67 -1.57
CA THR A 283 8.36 -4.99 -1.22
C THR A 283 7.74 -6.21 -1.88
N ALA A 284 6.76 -6.01 -2.75
CA ALA A 284 6.14 -7.08 -3.53
C ALA A 284 6.44 -6.93 -5.02
N ARG A 285 6.26 -8.04 -5.74
CA ARG A 285 6.12 -8.04 -7.19
C ARG A 285 4.64 -8.01 -7.52
N ILE A 286 4.20 -7.10 -8.37
CA ILE A 286 2.78 -6.92 -8.67
C ILE A 286 2.55 -7.05 -10.17
N GLY A 287 1.50 -7.78 -10.54
CA GLY A 287 0.95 -7.84 -11.89
C GLY A 287 -0.52 -7.44 -11.86
N TYR A 288 -1.05 -7.11 -13.03
CA TYR A 288 -2.44 -6.70 -13.23
C TYR A 288 -3.00 -7.38 -14.47
N ALA A 289 -4.27 -7.78 -14.43
CA ALA A 289 -5.03 -8.20 -15.59
C ALA A 289 -6.52 -7.97 -15.35
N THR A 290 -7.28 -7.85 -16.43
CA THR A 290 -8.74 -7.79 -16.35
C THR A 290 -9.38 -9.16 -16.61
N ILE A 291 -10.61 -9.33 -16.12
CA ILE A 291 -11.33 -10.61 -16.23
C ILE A 291 -11.74 -10.95 -17.67
N ASN A 292 -11.98 -9.96 -18.54
CA ASN A 292 -12.35 -10.18 -19.93
C ASN A 292 -11.17 -10.07 -20.92
N ASN A 293 -10.05 -9.42 -20.54
CA ASN A 293 -8.89 -9.19 -21.41
C ASN A 293 -9.25 -8.46 -22.73
N ASN A 294 -10.19 -7.51 -22.67
CA ASN A 294 -10.81 -6.91 -23.86
C ASN A 294 -9.84 -6.13 -24.77
N ALA A 295 -8.83 -5.46 -24.20
CA ALA A 295 -7.80 -4.75 -24.97
C ALA A 295 -6.37 -5.21 -24.64
N ASN A 296 -6.21 -6.43 -24.14
CA ASN A 296 -4.96 -6.90 -23.54
C ASN A 296 -4.46 -6.00 -22.39
N ASN A 297 -5.37 -5.37 -21.64
CA ASN A 297 -5.03 -4.64 -20.40
C ASN A 297 -4.52 -5.64 -19.36
N ARG A 298 -3.23 -5.90 -19.38
CA ARG A 298 -2.56 -6.84 -18.49
C ARG A 298 -1.05 -6.62 -18.51
N ILE A 299 -0.44 -6.71 -17.35
CA ILE A 299 1.01 -6.67 -17.16
C ILE A 299 1.44 -7.78 -16.22
N ARG A 300 2.52 -8.46 -16.62
CA ARG A 300 3.09 -9.58 -15.87
C ARG A 300 3.67 -9.09 -14.55
N VAL A 301 3.71 -9.99 -13.57
CA VAL A 301 4.23 -9.71 -12.23
C VAL A 301 5.70 -9.29 -12.31
N ALA A 302 6.01 -8.10 -11.78
CA ALA A 302 7.35 -7.55 -11.72
C ALA A 302 7.59 -6.79 -10.41
N SER A 303 8.85 -6.63 -10.01
CA SER A 303 9.22 -5.85 -8.82
C SER A 303 8.85 -4.38 -8.99
N MET A 304 8.29 -3.77 -7.93
CA MET A 304 7.78 -2.40 -7.97
C MET A 304 8.84 -1.36 -7.62
N ASN A 305 8.89 -0.27 -8.41
CA ASN A 305 9.69 0.92 -8.11
C ASN A 305 9.08 1.71 -6.93
N VAL A 306 9.88 2.59 -6.30
CA VAL A 306 9.39 3.49 -5.25
C VAL A 306 8.37 4.47 -5.81
N SER A 307 8.75 5.21 -6.86
CA SER A 307 7.92 6.24 -7.48
C SER A 307 6.76 5.63 -8.30
N PRO A 308 5.52 6.13 -8.15
CA PRO A 308 4.40 5.75 -9.01
C PRO A 308 4.50 6.34 -10.43
N ALA A 309 5.44 7.25 -10.67
CA ALA A 309 5.62 7.92 -11.97
C ALA A 309 6.71 7.28 -12.86
N SER A 310 7.43 6.26 -12.37
CA SER A 310 8.52 5.60 -13.12
C SER A 310 8.48 4.07 -13.08
N GLY A 311 9.18 3.45 -14.03
CA GLY A 311 9.47 2.01 -14.06
C GLY A 311 8.24 1.10 -14.10
N ASN A 312 8.34 -0.05 -13.42
CA ASN A 312 7.29 -1.07 -13.41
C ASN A 312 6.04 -0.61 -12.66
N LYS A 313 6.19 0.25 -11.64
CA LYS A 313 5.04 0.79 -10.90
C LYS A 313 4.21 1.71 -11.79
N ARG A 314 4.86 2.59 -12.56
CA ARG A 314 4.16 3.39 -13.57
C ARG A 314 3.49 2.53 -14.64
N ALA A 315 4.20 1.56 -15.19
CA ALA A 315 3.64 0.68 -16.22
C ALA A 315 2.40 -0.09 -15.72
N LEU A 316 2.40 -0.52 -14.46
CA LEU A 316 1.24 -1.15 -13.84
C LEU A 316 0.06 -0.19 -13.67
N LEU A 317 0.32 1.03 -13.19
CA LEU A 317 -0.72 2.05 -13.04
C LEU A 317 -1.30 2.48 -14.40
N ASP A 318 -0.47 2.57 -15.45
CA ASP A 318 -0.93 2.85 -16.81
C ASP A 318 -1.90 1.79 -17.32
N GLU A 319 -1.61 0.50 -17.12
CA GLU A 319 -2.49 -0.60 -17.53
C GLU A 319 -3.82 -0.59 -16.75
N LEU A 320 -3.75 -0.28 -15.46
CA LEU A 320 -4.92 -0.05 -14.62
C LEU A 320 -5.77 1.10 -15.18
N PHE A 321 -5.19 2.28 -15.40
CA PHE A 321 -5.92 3.48 -15.79
C PHE A 321 -6.50 3.43 -17.21
N GLN A 322 -5.85 2.68 -18.12
CA GLN A 322 -6.34 2.42 -19.48
C GLN A 322 -7.47 1.37 -19.54
N THR A 323 -7.82 0.73 -18.43
CA THR A 323 -8.89 -0.27 -18.43
C THR A 323 -10.22 0.36 -18.82
N VAL A 324 -10.93 -0.28 -19.76
CA VAL A 324 -12.25 0.13 -20.25
C VAL A 324 -13.26 -0.98 -19.97
N PRO A 325 -14.28 -0.73 -19.13
CA PRO A 325 -15.36 -1.66 -18.85
C PRO A 325 -16.14 -2.11 -20.11
N ASN A 326 -16.29 -3.42 -20.32
CA ASN A 326 -17.15 -4.04 -21.33
C ASN A 326 -17.34 -5.55 -21.08
N ASN A 327 -18.31 -6.18 -21.74
CA ASN A 327 -18.61 -7.62 -21.69
C ASN A 327 -19.13 -8.10 -20.31
N GLY A 328 -19.13 -9.43 -20.13
CA GLY A 328 -19.66 -10.09 -18.93
C GLY A 328 -18.65 -10.18 -17.79
N THR A 329 -18.91 -11.08 -16.85
CA THR A 329 -18.16 -11.18 -15.58
C THR A 329 -17.60 -12.61 -15.41
N PRO A 330 -16.64 -13.07 -16.24
CA PRO A 330 -16.19 -14.46 -16.27
C PRO A 330 -15.20 -14.82 -15.13
N LEU A 331 -15.50 -14.42 -13.88
CA LEU A 331 -14.59 -14.50 -12.72
C LEU A 331 -13.95 -15.88 -12.54
N ARG A 332 -14.74 -16.95 -12.65
CA ARG A 332 -14.25 -18.33 -12.45
C ARG A 332 -13.15 -18.71 -13.42
N ARG A 333 -13.26 -18.33 -14.70
CA ARG A 333 -12.23 -18.59 -15.69
C ARG A 333 -11.04 -17.66 -15.52
N ALA A 334 -11.27 -16.39 -15.16
CA ALA A 334 -10.20 -15.44 -14.89
C ALA A 334 -9.32 -15.92 -13.73
N LEU A 335 -9.91 -16.27 -12.58
CA LEU A 335 -9.19 -16.84 -11.44
C LEU A 335 -8.45 -18.12 -11.81
N ARG A 336 -9.09 -19.02 -12.58
CA ARG A 336 -8.44 -20.25 -13.02
C ARG A 336 -7.24 -19.99 -13.93
N ASN A 337 -7.34 -19.01 -14.81
CA ASN A 337 -6.25 -18.62 -15.71
C ASN A 337 -5.12 -17.90 -14.96
N THR A 338 -5.42 -17.20 -13.86
CA THR A 338 -4.41 -16.66 -12.94
C THR A 338 -3.68 -17.78 -12.20
N GLY A 339 -4.39 -18.78 -11.69
CA GLY A 339 -3.73 -19.96 -11.10
C GLY A 339 -2.81 -20.66 -12.09
N ARG A 340 -3.20 -20.77 -13.37
CA ARG A 340 -2.31 -21.28 -14.44
C ARG A 340 -1.08 -20.42 -14.67
N TYR A 341 -1.18 -19.11 -14.46
CA TYR A 341 -0.03 -18.22 -14.56
C TYR A 341 0.99 -18.52 -13.47
N PHE A 342 0.54 -18.70 -12.22
CA PHE A 342 1.41 -19.12 -11.13
C PHE A 342 1.95 -20.55 -11.28
N ASP A 343 1.15 -21.47 -11.83
CA ASP A 343 1.58 -22.83 -12.23
C ASP A 343 2.50 -22.83 -13.47
N CYS A 344 2.69 -21.68 -14.12
CA CYS A 344 3.50 -21.53 -15.33
C CYS A 344 3.00 -22.42 -16.49
N ALA A 345 1.70 -22.67 -16.54
CA ALA A 345 1.02 -23.52 -17.50
C ALA A 345 0.50 -22.75 -18.73
N SER A 346 0.26 -23.47 -19.83
CA SER A 346 -0.34 -22.89 -21.04
C SER A 346 -1.81 -22.49 -20.85
N GLY A 347 -2.26 -21.48 -21.58
CA GLY A 347 -3.62 -20.95 -21.48
C GLY A 347 -3.85 -20.19 -20.16
N ASP A 348 -2.79 -19.58 -19.63
CA ASP A 348 -2.83 -18.68 -18.50
C ASP A 348 -3.51 -17.33 -18.84
N ILE A 349 -3.63 -16.44 -17.85
CA ILE A 349 -4.25 -15.12 -18.01
C ILE A 349 -3.48 -14.20 -18.97
N PHE A 350 -2.24 -14.55 -19.32
CA PHE A 350 -1.42 -13.86 -20.32
C PHE A 350 -1.42 -14.54 -21.70
N GLY A 351 -2.22 -15.60 -21.88
CA GLY A 351 -2.36 -16.30 -23.15
C GLY A 351 -1.11 -17.10 -23.55
N SER A 352 -0.31 -17.57 -22.59
CA SER A 352 0.90 -18.34 -22.88
C SER A 352 0.58 -19.62 -23.66
N SER A 353 1.25 -19.82 -24.80
CA SER A 353 0.97 -20.92 -25.74
C SER A 353 1.60 -22.26 -25.35
N SER A 354 2.53 -22.24 -24.40
CA SER A 354 3.23 -23.41 -23.89
C SER A 354 3.49 -23.25 -22.40
N ALA A 355 3.61 -24.36 -21.69
CA ALA A 355 4.06 -24.36 -20.31
C ALA A 355 5.52 -23.89 -20.23
N SER A 356 5.86 -23.28 -19.11
CA SER A 356 7.20 -22.78 -18.78
C SER A 356 7.60 -23.25 -17.38
N SER A 357 8.74 -22.78 -16.89
CA SER A 357 9.26 -23.20 -15.59
C SER A 357 9.77 -22.01 -14.79
N PRO A 358 9.87 -22.12 -13.45
CA PRO A 358 10.41 -21.07 -12.59
C PRO A 358 11.72 -20.48 -13.12
N GLY A 359 11.80 -19.14 -13.18
CA GLY A 359 12.91 -18.38 -13.79
C GLY A 359 12.75 -18.08 -15.28
N SER A 360 11.71 -18.59 -15.95
CA SER A 360 11.39 -18.22 -17.34
C SER A 360 10.66 -16.88 -17.40
N SER A 361 10.81 -16.13 -18.49
CA SER A 361 10.13 -14.82 -18.66
C SER A 361 8.60 -14.86 -18.67
N SER A 362 8.01 -16.03 -18.97
CA SER A 362 6.56 -16.27 -18.93
C SER A 362 6.05 -16.77 -17.58
N CYS A 363 6.94 -17.07 -16.63
CA CYS A 363 6.62 -17.63 -15.32
C CYS A 363 6.86 -16.54 -14.25
N PRO A 364 5.88 -16.24 -13.38
CA PRO A 364 6.05 -15.24 -12.32
C PRO A 364 7.02 -15.74 -11.23
N THR A 365 7.08 -17.05 -11.03
CA THR A 365 7.96 -17.68 -10.05
C THR A 365 9.41 -17.54 -10.48
N VAL A 366 10.26 -16.99 -9.61
CA VAL A 366 11.69 -16.81 -9.89
C VAL A 366 12.44 -18.15 -9.85
N SER A 367 13.68 -18.16 -10.34
CA SER A 367 14.47 -19.40 -10.36
C SER A 367 14.76 -19.91 -8.94
N SER A 368 15.12 -21.18 -8.78
CA SER A 368 15.52 -21.71 -7.48
C SER A 368 16.77 -21.00 -6.91
N SER A 369 17.68 -20.55 -7.77
CA SER A 369 18.84 -19.74 -7.35
C SER A 369 18.45 -18.35 -6.84
N ASP A 370 17.28 -17.84 -7.23
CA ASP A 370 16.74 -16.55 -6.79
C ASP A 370 15.72 -16.71 -5.65
N GLY A 371 15.59 -17.92 -5.09
CA GLY A 371 14.69 -18.20 -3.95
C GLY A 371 13.27 -18.63 -4.31
N GLY A 372 13.01 -19.08 -5.54
CA GLY A 372 11.68 -19.50 -6.00
C GLY A 372 10.98 -20.54 -5.10
N GLN A 373 11.75 -21.40 -4.41
CA GLN A 373 11.23 -22.37 -3.43
C GLN A 373 10.50 -21.73 -2.23
N CYS A 374 10.82 -20.47 -1.91
CA CYS A 374 10.24 -19.73 -0.78
C CYS A 374 9.17 -18.72 -1.20
N GLN A 375 8.89 -18.61 -2.51
CA GLN A 375 8.09 -17.50 -3.03
C GLN A 375 6.60 -17.73 -2.81
N GLN A 376 5.96 -16.77 -2.15
CA GLN A 376 4.51 -16.74 -1.94
C GLN A 376 3.80 -16.10 -3.13
N ASN A 377 2.64 -16.64 -3.50
CA ASN A 377 1.82 -16.13 -4.59
C ASN A 377 0.41 -15.78 -4.09
N TYR A 378 -0.02 -14.56 -4.39
CA TYR A 378 -1.31 -14.02 -3.98
C TYR A 378 -2.11 -13.56 -5.20
N THR A 379 -3.40 -13.83 -5.21
CA THR A 379 -4.34 -13.22 -6.16
C THR A 379 -5.34 -12.34 -5.41
N ILE A 380 -5.57 -11.14 -5.93
CA ILE A 380 -6.65 -10.25 -5.48
C ILE A 380 -7.68 -10.20 -6.61
N LEU A 381 -8.83 -10.83 -6.41
CA LEU A 381 -9.93 -10.85 -7.37
C LEU A 381 -11.01 -9.85 -6.93
N MET A 382 -11.23 -8.81 -7.71
CA MET A 382 -12.25 -7.79 -7.42
C MET A 382 -13.42 -7.91 -8.41
N THR A 383 -14.63 -7.65 -7.95
CA THR A 383 -15.85 -7.57 -8.78
C THR A 383 -16.90 -6.64 -8.19
N ASP A 384 -17.68 -6.00 -9.06
CA ASP A 384 -18.90 -5.25 -8.71
C ASP A 384 -20.19 -6.01 -9.06
N GLY A 385 -20.06 -7.29 -9.41
CA GLY A 385 -21.14 -8.04 -10.01
C GLY A 385 -21.06 -9.55 -9.80
N PHE A 386 -21.99 -10.24 -10.44
CA PHE A 386 -22.19 -11.68 -10.27
C PHE A 386 -21.49 -12.45 -11.38
N TRP A 387 -20.69 -13.46 -11.00
CA TRP A 387 -19.98 -14.23 -11.99
C TRP A 387 -20.92 -14.91 -12.99
N ASN A 388 -20.47 -14.99 -14.23
CA ASN A 388 -21.17 -15.62 -15.34
C ASN A 388 -20.17 -16.27 -16.31
N GLY A 389 -20.63 -16.73 -17.47
CA GLY A 389 -19.80 -17.38 -18.47
C GLY A 389 -19.53 -18.87 -18.21
N GLY A 390 -18.57 -19.42 -18.97
CA GLY A 390 -18.30 -20.86 -19.02
C GLY A 390 -17.63 -21.45 -17.78
N SER A 391 -17.73 -22.77 -17.64
CA SER A 391 -17.11 -23.52 -16.54
C SER A 391 -15.57 -23.40 -16.54
N PRO A 392 -14.91 -23.26 -15.37
CA PRO A 392 -13.46 -23.38 -15.23
C PRO A 392 -12.94 -24.79 -15.52
N GLY A 393 -13.77 -25.84 -15.40
CA GLY A 393 -13.45 -27.21 -15.80
C GLY A 393 -12.56 -27.99 -14.82
N LEU A 394 -12.69 -27.73 -13.52
CA LEU A 394 -11.90 -28.37 -12.45
C LEU A 394 -12.67 -29.45 -11.68
N GLY A 395 -14.01 -29.49 -11.78
CA GLY A 395 -14.84 -30.34 -10.93
C GLY A 395 -15.09 -29.71 -9.56
N ASN A 396 -15.46 -30.52 -8.58
CA ASN A 396 -15.45 -30.11 -7.17
C ASN A 396 -14.11 -30.56 -6.56
N THR A 397 -13.29 -29.59 -6.15
CA THR A 397 -11.94 -29.82 -5.62
C THR A 397 -11.87 -29.60 -4.12
N ASP A 398 -12.94 -29.14 -3.46
CA ASP A 398 -12.97 -28.95 -2.01
C ASP A 398 -13.70 -30.05 -1.23
N ALA A 399 -14.38 -30.98 -1.94
CA ALA A 399 -15.14 -32.10 -1.36
C ALA A 399 -14.29 -33.27 -0.86
N GLY A 400 -12.95 -33.17 -0.92
CA GLY A 400 -12.07 -34.22 -0.42
C GLY A 400 -11.97 -34.24 1.12
N SER A 401 -11.04 -35.06 1.59
CA SER A 401 -10.73 -35.22 3.01
C SER A 401 -9.22 -35.23 3.24
N GLY A 402 -8.50 -34.49 2.38
CA GLY A 402 -7.10 -34.21 2.52
C GLY A 402 -6.84 -33.21 3.65
N ASP A 403 -5.59 -32.78 3.74
CA ASP A 403 -5.15 -31.94 4.84
C ASP A 403 -5.56 -30.45 4.69
N PHE A 404 -5.98 -30.05 3.48
CA PHE A 404 -6.26 -28.66 3.10
C PHE A 404 -7.74 -28.41 2.71
N ASP A 405 -8.51 -29.47 2.50
CA ASP A 405 -9.90 -29.47 2.02
C ASP A 405 -10.82 -30.27 2.96
N GLY A 406 -12.13 -30.30 2.69
CA GLY A 406 -13.10 -30.88 3.61
C GLY A 406 -13.56 -29.92 4.72
N GLY A 407 -14.33 -30.43 5.69
CA GLY A 407 -14.83 -29.62 6.80
C GLY A 407 -15.63 -28.40 6.33
N ALA A 408 -15.27 -27.21 6.80
CA ALA A 408 -15.89 -25.95 6.39
C ALA A 408 -15.50 -25.49 4.97
N TYR A 409 -14.47 -26.09 4.37
CA TYR A 409 -14.04 -25.76 3.01
C TYR A 409 -14.89 -26.42 1.94
N ALA A 410 -15.45 -27.59 2.25
CA ALA A 410 -16.21 -28.38 1.29
C ALA A 410 -17.63 -27.85 1.07
N ASP A 411 -18.11 -27.93 -0.16
CA ASP A 411 -19.53 -27.95 -0.48
C ASP A 411 -19.90 -29.12 -1.42
N GLY A 412 -21.14 -29.14 -1.92
CA GLY A 412 -21.64 -30.18 -2.84
C GLY A 412 -21.66 -29.76 -4.32
N ILE A 413 -21.07 -28.63 -4.66
CA ILE A 413 -21.22 -27.92 -5.93
C ILE A 413 -19.88 -27.95 -6.66
N SER A 414 -19.92 -28.09 -7.98
CA SER A 414 -18.69 -28.21 -8.77
C SER A 414 -18.46 -27.00 -9.65
N ASN A 415 -17.19 -26.71 -9.88
CA ASN A 415 -16.69 -25.64 -10.72
C ASN A 415 -17.10 -24.24 -10.22
N THR A 416 -17.09 -24.00 -8.91
CA THR A 416 -17.31 -22.70 -8.26
C THR A 416 -16.01 -21.88 -8.24
N LEU A 417 -16.04 -20.64 -7.71
CA LEU A 417 -14.79 -19.92 -7.39
C LEU A 417 -14.06 -20.58 -6.24
N ALA A 418 -14.81 -21.11 -5.26
CA ALA A 418 -14.28 -21.86 -4.13
C ALA A 418 -13.45 -23.07 -4.55
N ASP A 419 -13.92 -23.81 -5.57
CA ASP A 419 -13.16 -24.90 -6.18
C ASP A 419 -11.84 -24.41 -6.79
N VAL A 420 -11.90 -23.36 -7.62
CA VAL A 420 -10.69 -22.83 -8.27
C VAL A 420 -9.66 -22.39 -7.22
N ALA A 421 -10.10 -21.69 -6.18
CA ALA A 421 -9.23 -21.24 -5.10
C ALA A 421 -8.63 -22.42 -4.33
N MET A 422 -9.44 -23.43 -3.99
CA MET A 422 -8.95 -24.63 -3.30
C MET A 422 -7.91 -25.37 -4.14
N HIS A 423 -8.21 -25.61 -5.42
CA HIS A 423 -7.34 -26.36 -6.32
C HIS A 423 -5.90 -25.80 -6.34
N TYR A 424 -5.73 -24.49 -6.51
CA TYR A 424 -4.41 -23.87 -6.56
C TYR A 424 -3.81 -23.58 -5.18
N TYR A 425 -4.59 -23.72 -4.11
CA TYR A 425 -4.08 -23.66 -2.74
C TYR A 425 -3.49 -25.02 -2.31
N GLU A 426 -4.21 -26.12 -2.54
CA GLU A 426 -3.78 -27.46 -2.13
C GLU A 426 -2.73 -28.08 -3.07
N THR A 427 -2.70 -27.66 -4.34
CA THR A 427 -1.78 -28.20 -5.34
C THR A 427 -0.40 -27.59 -5.19
N ASP A 428 0.63 -28.45 -5.15
CA ASP A 428 2.02 -28.04 -5.32
C ASP A 428 2.27 -27.59 -6.76
N LEU A 429 2.36 -26.27 -6.97
CA LEU A 429 2.42 -25.67 -8.31
C LEU A 429 3.72 -26.00 -9.05
N HIS A 430 4.79 -26.36 -8.34
CA HIS A 430 6.09 -26.59 -8.94
C HIS A 430 6.79 -27.79 -8.33
N SER A 431 7.75 -28.36 -9.06
CA SER A 431 8.62 -29.41 -8.52
C SER A 431 9.81 -28.84 -7.74
N LEU A 432 9.69 -27.63 -7.18
CA LEU A 432 10.73 -27.03 -6.34
C LEU A 432 10.67 -27.65 -4.94
N THR A 433 11.65 -27.38 -4.10
CA THR A 433 11.58 -27.78 -2.69
C THR A 433 10.49 -26.97 -1.98
N ASN A 434 9.76 -27.60 -1.06
CA ASN A 434 8.65 -26.97 -0.34
C ASN A 434 9.17 -26.14 0.84
N GLU A 435 9.59 -24.91 0.52
CA GLU A 435 10.20 -23.96 1.45
C GLU A 435 9.38 -22.66 1.57
N VAL A 436 8.11 -22.65 1.13
CA VAL A 436 7.24 -21.47 1.23
C VAL A 436 6.89 -21.25 2.69
N PRO A 437 7.23 -20.10 3.30
CA PRO A 437 6.90 -19.85 4.70
C PRO A 437 5.40 -19.92 4.95
N THR A 438 5.00 -20.68 5.97
CA THR A 438 3.59 -20.77 6.37
C THR A 438 3.11 -19.51 7.06
N THR A 439 1.93 -19.05 6.67
CA THR A 439 1.22 -17.95 7.32
C THR A 439 0.38 -18.45 8.51
N VAL A 440 -0.13 -17.51 9.32
CA VAL A 440 -1.08 -17.85 10.40
C VAL A 440 -2.36 -18.48 9.84
N ARG A 441 -2.80 -18.07 8.65
CA ARG A 441 -4.00 -18.62 8.00
C ARG A 441 -3.78 -20.06 7.53
N ASP A 442 -2.57 -20.38 7.06
CA ASP A 442 -2.21 -21.75 6.68
C ASP A 442 -2.24 -22.68 7.89
N ILE A 443 -1.60 -22.26 9.00
CA ILE A 443 -1.56 -23.06 10.23
C ILE A 443 -2.95 -23.26 10.81
N THR A 444 -3.77 -22.19 10.86
CA THR A 444 -5.12 -22.24 11.45
C THR A 444 -6.08 -23.04 10.58
N GLY A 445 -5.92 -22.97 9.26
CA GLY A 445 -6.78 -23.65 8.28
C GLY A 445 -6.35 -25.07 7.93
N TYR A 446 -5.30 -25.60 8.55
CA TYR A 446 -4.82 -26.96 8.30
C TYR A 446 -5.66 -27.99 9.07
N LEU A 447 -6.21 -28.97 8.36
CA LEU A 447 -7.06 -30.03 8.92
C LEU A 447 -6.33 -31.34 9.21
N GLY A 448 -5.08 -31.45 8.76
CA GLY A 448 -4.26 -32.64 8.98
C GLY A 448 -3.82 -32.84 10.44
N SER A 449 -3.35 -34.04 10.73
CA SER A 449 -3.05 -34.47 12.12
C SER A 449 -1.70 -34.00 12.69
N THR A 450 -0.87 -33.32 11.89
CA THR A 450 0.47 -32.83 12.27
C THR A 450 0.68 -31.37 11.86
N SER A 451 0.62 -30.43 12.80
CA SER A 451 1.00 -29.01 12.58
C SER A 451 1.75 -28.49 13.82
N PRO A 452 2.81 -27.64 13.69
CA PRO A 452 3.11 -26.78 12.54
C PRO A 452 4.37 -27.15 11.77
N PHE A 453 4.23 -27.24 10.45
CA PHE A 453 5.33 -27.18 9.49
C PHE A 453 5.73 -25.71 9.34
N GLU A 454 7.05 -25.40 9.37
CA GLU A 454 7.54 -24.03 9.16
C GLU A 454 7.46 -23.62 7.67
N THR A 455 7.32 -24.60 6.78
CA THR A 455 7.31 -24.41 5.32
C THR A 455 6.29 -25.31 4.62
N MET A 456 5.80 -24.85 3.48
CA MET A 456 4.74 -25.44 2.67
C MET A 456 5.14 -25.51 1.18
N HIS A 457 4.36 -26.24 0.39
CA HIS A 457 4.47 -26.26 -1.07
C HIS A 457 4.17 -24.90 -1.71
N GLN A 458 4.59 -24.73 -2.96
CA GLN A 458 4.23 -23.53 -3.72
C GLN A 458 2.75 -23.56 -4.06
N HIS A 459 2.02 -22.52 -3.65
CA HIS A 459 0.57 -22.43 -3.83
C HIS A 459 0.13 -20.99 -4.10
N MET A 460 -1.15 -20.82 -4.44
CA MET A 460 -1.82 -19.53 -4.62
C MET A 460 -2.78 -19.26 -3.46
N ALA A 461 -2.56 -18.17 -2.73
CA ALA A 461 -3.55 -17.63 -1.81
C ALA A 461 -4.51 -16.67 -2.53
N THR A 462 -5.80 -16.73 -2.22
CA THR A 462 -6.85 -15.97 -2.94
C THR A 462 -7.57 -15.01 -2.01
N TYR A 463 -7.47 -13.72 -2.30
CA TYR A 463 -8.25 -12.65 -1.70
C TYR A 463 -9.35 -12.22 -2.67
N THR A 464 -10.51 -11.86 -2.14
CA THR A 464 -11.64 -11.41 -2.96
C THR A 464 -12.24 -10.11 -2.44
N VAL A 465 -12.70 -9.27 -3.36
CA VAL A 465 -13.34 -7.98 -3.05
C VAL A 465 -14.66 -7.88 -3.79
N GLY A 466 -15.75 -7.77 -3.05
CA GLY A 466 -17.07 -7.44 -3.60
C GLY A 466 -17.37 -5.96 -3.43
N PHE A 467 -17.62 -5.25 -4.52
CA PHE A 467 -17.93 -3.82 -4.52
C PHE A 467 -19.40 -3.55 -4.85
N GLY A 468 -20.17 -3.05 -3.88
CA GLY A 468 -21.62 -2.82 -4.03
C GLY A 468 -22.46 -4.09 -4.10
N VAL A 469 -21.86 -5.23 -3.80
CA VAL A 469 -22.50 -6.54 -3.87
C VAL A 469 -22.53 -7.19 -2.51
N THR A 470 -23.71 -7.71 -2.16
CA THR A 470 -23.96 -8.39 -0.89
C THR A 470 -24.44 -9.80 -1.15
N GLY A 471 -23.87 -10.76 -0.41
CA GLY A 471 -24.28 -12.16 -0.45
C GLY A 471 -25.46 -12.46 0.49
N SER A 472 -25.95 -13.69 0.46
CA SER A 472 -27.07 -14.12 1.31
C SER A 472 -26.65 -14.37 2.76
N ILE A 473 -25.34 -14.61 3.01
CA ILE A 473 -24.80 -14.83 4.35
C ILE A 473 -24.01 -13.62 4.87
N THR A 474 -24.18 -13.35 6.16
CA THR A 474 -23.53 -12.24 6.86
C THR A 474 -22.21 -12.64 7.53
N ALA A 475 -21.98 -13.93 7.79
CA ALA A 475 -20.77 -14.45 8.39
C ALA A 475 -20.37 -15.80 7.80
N GLY A 476 -19.06 -16.05 7.74
CA GLY A 476 -18.49 -17.34 7.33
C GLY A 476 -18.18 -18.27 8.51
N PRO A 477 -17.67 -19.48 8.22
CA PRO A 477 -17.27 -20.45 9.25
C PRO A 477 -16.13 -19.93 10.14
N THR A 478 -16.22 -20.23 11.43
CA THR A 478 -15.20 -19.88 12.44
C THR A 478 -14.26 -21.05 12.78
N ASP A 479 -14.68 -22.28 12.52
CA ASP A 479 -13.91 -23.50 12.75
C ASP A 479 -13.80 -24.28 11.44
N PRO A 480 -12.58 -24.40 10.87
CA PRO A 480 -12.40 -25.07 9.58
C PRO A 480 -12.71 -26.56 9.63
N ALA A 481 -12.66 -27.20 10.80
CA ALA A 481 -12.93 -28.64 10.93
C ALA A 481 -14.42 -28.97 10.95
N VAL A 482 -15.30 -27.98 11.12
CA VAL A 482 -16.75 -28.17 11.22
C VAL A 482 -17.41 -27.79 9.90
N ALA A 483 -18.19 -28.73 9.33
CA ALA A 483 -18.92 -28.48 8.10
C ALA A 483 -19.78 -27.22 8.19
N PHE A 484 -19.72 -26.41 7.13
CA PHE A 484 -20.50 -25.18 6.99
C PHE A 484 -21.46 -25.33 5.80
N ALA A 485 -22.70 -24.87 5.97
CA ALA A 485 -23.71 -24.96 4.92
C ALA A 485 -23.57 -23.76 3.96
N TRP A 486 -22.66 -23.88 2.99
CA TRP A 486 -22.50 -22.87 1.93
C TRP A 486 -23.76 -22.79 1.05
N PRO A 487 -24.24 -21.58 0.71
CA PRO A 487 -25.34 -21.40 -0.22
C PRO A 487 -25.01 -21.91 -1.64
N ASP A 488 -26.02 -22.36 -2.38
CA ASP A 488 -25.81 -22.84 -3.75
C ASP A 488 -25.58 -21.69 -4.72
N ALA A 489 -24.34 -21.54 -5.17
CA ALA A 489 -23.92 -20.48 -6.09
C ALA A 489 -24.68 -20.46 -7.43
N ALA A 490 -25.37 -21.55 -7.81
CA ALA A 490 -26.25 -21.59 -8.98
C ALA A 490 -27.70 -21.16 -8.69
N ALA A 491 -28.10 -21.03 -7.41
CA ALA A 491 -29.47 -20.73 -7.00
C ALA A 491 -29.88 -19.27 -7.24
N GLY A 492 -28.93 -18.34 -7.21
CA GLY A 492 -29.23 -16.92 -7.36
C GLY A 492 -27.98 -16.05 -7.43
N ASN A 493 -28.20 -14.74 -7.50
CA ASN A 493 -27.12 -13.76 -7.60
C ASN A 493 -26.43 -13.53 -6.25
N ALA A 494 -27.19 -13.47 -5.15
CA ALA A 494 -26.61 -13.30 -3.82
C ALA A 494 -25.67 -14.48 -3.46
N GLU A 495 -26.05 -15.71 -3.83
CA GLU A 495 -25.26 -16.91 -3.56
C GLU A 495 -23.96 -16.95 -4.36
N LYS A 496 -23.88 -16.28 -5.52
CA LYS A 496 -22.60 -16.12 -6.26
C LYS A 496 -21.62 -15.20 -5.54
N ILE A 497 -22.11 -14.26 -4.74
CA ILE A 497 -21.25 -13.42 -3.88
C ILE A 497 -20.80 -14.22 -2.67
N ASP A 498 -21.64 -15.12 -2.16
CA ASP A 498 -21.24 -16.08 -1.13
C ASP A 498 -20.14 -17.02 -1.64
N ASP A 499 -20.17 -17.42 -2.91
CA ASP A 499 -19.07 -18.15 -3.57
C ASP A 499 -17.79 -17.29 -3.67
N LEU A 500 -17.91 -15.97 -3.87
CA LEU A 500 -16.76 -15.05 -3.78
C LEU A 500 -16.12 -15.09 -2.38
N ARG A 501 -16.96 -15.14 -1.34
CA ARG A 501 -16.52 -15.27 0.06
C ARG A 501 -15.91 -16.65 0.33
N HIS A 502 -16.53 -17.70 -0.17
CA HIS A 502 -16.07 -19.08 -0.05
C HIS A 502 -14.72 -19.27 -0.74
N ALA A 503 -14.51 -18.65 -1.90
CA ALA A 503 -13.22 -18.63 -2.59
C ALA A 503 -12.10 -18.00 -1.78
N ALA A 504 -12.35 -16.89 -1.11
CA ALA A 504 -11.36 -16.32 -0.20
C ALA A 504 -11.07 -17.25 0.99
N TYR A 505 -12.09 -17.92 1.51
CA TYR A 505 -11.92 -18.89 2.60
C TYR A 505 -11.09 -20.10 2.16
N ASN A 506 -11.43 -20.71 1.02
CA ASN A 506 -10.73 -21.86 0.44
C ASN A 506 -9.29 -21.51 0.05
N GLY A 507 -9.05 -20.33 -0.51
CA GLY A 507 -7.71 -19.85 -0.85
C GLY A 507 -6.93 -19.23 0.31
N ARG A 508 -7.39 -19.38 1.57
CA ARG A 508 -6.78 -18.82 2.79
C ARG A 508 -6.47 -17.32 2.72
N GLY A 509 -7.26 -16.56 1.97
CA GLY A 509 -7.22 -15.11 1.99
C GLY A 509 -8.34 -14.52 2.82
N GLN A 510 -8.84 -13.37 2.38
CA GLN A 510 -9.92 -12.64 3.01
C GLN A 510 -10.89 -12.12 1.95
N PHE A 511 -12.18 -12.23 2.26
CA PHE A 511 -13.24 -11.54 1.54
C PHE A 511 -13.47 -10.19 2.19
N LEU A 512 -13.38 -9.13 1.40
CA LEU A 512 -13.78 -7.80 1.82
C LEU A 512 -14.96 -7.33 0.96
N SER A 513 -15.87 -6.61 1.60
CA SER A 513 -16.99 -5.97 0.94
C SER A 513 -16.89 -4.47 1.18
N ALA A 514 -17.08 -3.71 0.11
CA ALA A 514 -17.12 -2.26 0.15
C ALA A 514 -18.37 -1.79 -0.58
N ASN A 515 -19.06 -0.79 -0.04
CA ASN A 515 -20.29 -0.24 -0.62
C ASN A 515 -20.14 1.22 -1.04
N ASP A 516 -18.93 1.78 -0.94
CA ASP A 516 -18.67 3.16 -1.30
C ASP A 516 -17.18 3.35 -1.67
N PRO A 517 -16.81 4.49 -2.28
CA PRO A 517 -15.46 4.68 -2.78
C PRO A 517 -14.35 4.66 -1.72
N VAL A 518 -14.60 5.22 -0.53
CA VAL A 518 -13.61 5.25 0.56
C VAL A 518 -13.47 3.87 1.19
N GLY A 519 -14.59 3.14 1.32
CA GLY A 519 -14.61 1.76 1.76
C GLY A 519 -13.80 0.84 0.86
N LEU A 520 -13.86 1.01 -0.47
CA LEU A 520 -13.09 0.18 -1.41
C LEU A 520 -11.58 0.43 -1.29
N ALA A 521 -11.16 1.70 -1.20
CA ALA A 521 -9.76 2.06 -0.99
C ALA A 521 -9.21 1.47 0.32
N THR A 522 -10.01 1.53 1.39
CA THR A 522 -9.66 0.94 2.69
C THR A 522 -9.52 -0.57 2.58
N ALA A 523 -10.51 -1.26 1.99
CA ALA A 523 -10.49 -2.70 1.81
C ALA A 523 -9.27 -3.16 1.00
N MET A 524 -8.90 -2.43 -0.05
CA MET A 524 -7.71 -2.75 -0.84
C MET A 524 -6.42 -2.55 -0.03
N SER A 525 -6.30 -1.46 0.72
CA SER A 525 -5.15 -1.20 1.60
C SER A 525 -4.99 -2.28 2.69
N ASP A 526 -6.10 -2.77 3.24
CA ASP A 526 -6.11 -3.83 4.24
C ASP A 526 -5.56 -5.15 3.68
N ILE A 527 -5.89 -5.51 2.43
CA ILE A 527 -5.34 -6.71 1.77
C ILE A 527 -3.83 -6.61 1.65
N PHE A 528 -3.32 -5.50 1.10
CA PHE A 528 -1.88 -5.30 0.93
C PHE A 528 -1.15 -5.32 2.29
N THR A 529 -1.78 -4.77 3.32
CA THR A 529 -1.27 -4.82 4.70
C THR A 529 -1.25 -6.25 5.26
N ASP A 530 -2.29 -7.06 5.02
CA ASP A 530 -2.36 -8.46 5.46
C ASP A 530 -1.31 -9.33 4.74
N ILE A 531 -1.13 -9.13 3.44
CA ILE A 531 -0.08 -9.80 2.65
C ILE A 531 1.31 -9.42 3.17
N ALA A 532 1.56 -8.13 3.43
CA ALA A 532 2.84 -7.67 3.97
C ALA A 532 3.14 -8.25 5.37
N LYS A 533 2.11 -8.45 6.21
CA LYS A 533 2.24 -9.12 7.52
C LYS A 533 2.52 -10.62 7.38
N SER A 534 1.84 -11.29 6.44
CA SER A 534 1.86 -12.75 6.28
C SER A 534 3.17 -13.29 5.71
N THR A 535 3.89 -12.47 4.96
CA THR A 535 5.08 -12.89 4.20
C THR A 535 6.36 -12.99 5.02
N GLY A 536 6.33 -12.66 6.31
CA GLY A 536 7.57 -12.46 7.07
C GLY A 536 8.45 -11.32 6.54
N THR A 537 8.09 -10.71 5.39
CA THR A 537 8.55 -9.39 4.92
C THR A 537 7.97 -8.24 5.75
N ALA A 538 7.80 -8.50 7.04
CA ALA A 538 7.98 -7.52 8.08
C ALA A 538 9.45 -7.04 8.18
N THR A 539 10.21 -7.05 7.08
CA THR A 539 11.21 -5.99 6.87
C THR A 539 10.57 -4.70 6.36
N ALA A 540 9.25 -4.62 6.12
CA ALA A 540 8.56 -3.38 5.71
C ALA A 540 7.56 -2.79 6.72
N VAL A 541 7.28 -3.46 7.84
CA VAL A 541 6.66 -2.81 9.01
C VAL A 541 7.76 -2.68 10.03
N ALA A 542 8.05 -1.44 10.41
CA ALA A 542 8.98 -1.08 11.48
C ALA A 542 8.95 -2.08 12.65
N PHE A 543 9.85 -3.07 12.66
CA PHE A 543 10.15 -3.76 13.90
C PHE A 543 10.90 -2.77 14.75
N ASN A 544 10.21 -2.26 15.77
CA ASN A 544 10.76 -1.41 16.80
C ASN A 544 11.99 -2.12 17.39
N THR A 545 13.18 -1.71 16.97
CA THR A 545 14.40 -2.41 17.38
C THR A 545 14.68 -2.19 18.85
N GLN A 546 14.17 -1.10 19.45
CA GLN A 546 14.20 -0.77 20.88
C GLN A 546 13.48 0.57 21.19
N GLU A 547 12.81 0.66 22.34
CA GLU A 547 12.19 1.89 22.85
C GLU A 547 13.08 2.59 23.90
N VAL A 548 13.16 3.91 23.82
CA VAL A 548 13.65 4.74 24.94
C VAL A 548 12.62 5.81 25.28
N GLY A 549 12.11 5.76 26.51
CA GLY A 549 11.26 6.80 27.07
C GLY A 549 12.09 7.89 27.76
N ILE A 550 12.00 9.14 27.31
CA ILE A 550 12.65 10.28 27.95
C ILE A 550 11.64 11.41 28.13
N GLY A 551 11.36 11.77 29.38
CA GLY A 551 10.36 12.80 29.67
C GLY A 551 8.97 12.32 29.29
N SER A 552 8.33 13.00 28.34
CA SER A 552 7.01 12.67 27.79
C SER A 552 7.07 12.21 26.33
N LEU A 553 8.23 11.71 25.86
CA LEU A 553 8.41 11.19 24.50
C LEU A 553 8.95 9.76 24.53
N VAL A 554 8.46 8.92 23.62
CA VAL A 554 9.01 7.60 23.29
C VAL A 554 9.55 7.65 21.86
N PHE A 555 10.80 7.23 21.70
CA PHE A 555 11.44 7.12 20.38
C PHE A 555 11.37 5.70 19.86
N ARG A 556 11.07 5.55 18.57
CA ARG A 556 11.01 4.27 17.86
C ARG A 556 11.84 4.35 16.60
N ALA A 557 12.75 3.40 16.44
CA ALA A 557 13.54 3.24 15.24
C ALA A 557 12.93 2.16 14.33
N SER A 558 13.03 2.37 13.01
CA SER A 558 12.53 1.48 11.98
C SER A 558 13.54 1.26 10.86
N PHE A 559 13.39 0.15 10.13
CA PHE A 559 14.23 -0.23 9.01
C PHE A 559 13.40 -0.88 7.90
N ASN A 560 13.82 -0.70 6.64
CA ASN A 560 13.34 -1.38 5.44
C ASN A 560 14.53 -1.86 4.61
N THR A 561 14.75 -3.19 4.60
CA THR A 561 15.93 -3.81 3.96
C THR A 561 15.82 -3.92 2.45
N LYS A 562 14.63 -3.75 1.85
CA LYS A 562 14.51 -3.71 0.38
C LYS A 562 14.88 -2.33 -0.16
N THR A 563 14.39 -1.29 0.48
CA THR A 563 14.64 0.09 0.06
C THR A 563 15.81 0.75 0.79
N ASN A 564 16.48 0.03 1.70
CA ASN A 564 17.58 0.50 2.55
C ASN A 564 17.23 1.85 3.22
N LYS A 565 16.00 1.95 3.73
CA LYS A 565 15.42 3.15 4.33
C LYS A 565 15.16 2.89 5.82
N GLY A 566 15.43 3.88 6.67
CA GLY A 566 15.05 3.85 8.08
C GLY A 566 14.29 5.09 8.51
N ASP A 567 13.80 5.06 9.74
CA ASP A 567 13.27 6.26 10.40
C ASP A 567 13.48 6.17 11.91
N LEU A 568 13.59 7.33 12.55
CA LEU A 568 13.48 7.50 13.99
C LEU A 568 12.29 8.43 14.23
N VAL A 569 11.22 7.88 14.80
CA VAL A 569 10.00 8.64 15.09
C VAL A 569 9.84 8.86 16.59
N ALA A 570 9.24 9.99 16.96
CA ALA A 570 8.88 10.29 18.34
C ALA A 570 7.37 10.29 18.53
N HIS A 571 6.90 9.67 19.61
CA HIS A 571 5.51 9.70 20.06
C HIS A 571 5.42 10.38 21.42
N ALA A 572 4.33 11.13 21.65
CA ALA A 572 4.04 11.69 22.95
C ALA A 572 3.58 10.60 23.93
N VAL A 573 3.85 10.81 25.21
CA VAL A 573 3.36 9.97 26.30
C VAL A 573 2.41 10.81 27.14
N THR A 574 1.17 10.36 27.25
CA THR A 574 0.15 10.95 28.10
C THR A 574 0.00 10.09 29.36
N VAL A 575 -0.35 10.74 30.46
CA VAL A 575 -0.74 10.04 31.70
C VAL A 575 -2.21 10.32 31.90
N ASP A 576 -3.03 9.28 31.90
CA ASP A 576 -4.44 9.41 32.22
C ASP A 576 -4.57 10.04 33.62
N PRO A 577 -5.21 11.21 33.74
CA PRO A 577 -5.27 11.94 35.00
C PRO A 577 -6.07 11.21 36.09
N VAL A 578 -6.94 10.27 35.71
CA VAL A 578 -7.83 9.48 36.57
C VAL A 578 -7.22 8.11 36.88
N THR A 579 -6.88 7.32 35.86
CA THR A 579 -6.38 5.94 36.05
C THR A 579 -4.89 5.89 36.37
N LYS A 580 -4.16 6.99 36.13
CA LYS A 580 -2.69 7.08 36.21
C LYS A 580 -1.97 6.11 35.27
N ASN A 581 -2.67 5.56 34.28
CA ASN A 581 -2.05 4.77 33.23
C ASN A 581 -1.20 5.65 32.33
N ILE A 582 -0.08 5.10 31.87
CA ILE A 582 0.82 5.74 30.92
C ILE A 582 0.44 5.21 29.54
N GLU A 583 0.01 6.11 28.66
CA GLU A 583 -0.40 5.80 27.30
C GLU A 583 0.54 6.50 26.31
N VAL A 584 0.90 5.80 25.24
CA VAL A 584 1.67 6.39 24.13
C VAL A 584 0.67 6.88 23.11
N ASP A 585 0.72 8.16 22.78
CA ASP A 585 -0.08 8.76 21.73
C ASP A 585 0.28 8.11 20.39
N PRO A 586 -0.69 7.54 19.65
CA PRO A 586 -0.42 6.94 18.35
C PRO A 586 0.05 7.97 17.31
N ALA A 587 -0.20 9.26 17.51
CA ALA A 587 0.26 10.31 16.60
C ALA A 587 1.79 10.48 16.66
N ILE A 588 2.43 10.53 15.49
CA ILE A 588 3.85 10.84 15.36
C ILE A 588 4.05 12.33 15.63
N THR A 589 4.85 12.66 16.64
CA THR A 589 5.24 14.04 16.97
C THR A 589 6.23 14.59 15.95
N TRP A 590 7.20 13.77 15.52
CA TRP A 590 8.12 14.08 14.43
C TRP A 590 8.76 12.80 13.86
N SER A 591 9.23 12.88 12.62
CA SER A 591 10.01 11.85 11.89
C SER A 591 11.39 12.41 11.53
N ALA A 592 12.46 11.73 11.94
CA ALA A 592 13.82 12.15 11.63
C ALA A 592 14.12 12.06 10.13
N ALA A 593 13.62 11.02 9.46
CA ALA A 593 13.80 10.86 8.02
C ALA A 593 13.12 12.00 7.23
N ALA A 594 11.91 12.40 7.61
CA ALA A 594 11.24 13.55 6.99
C ALA A 594 12.00 14.87 7.23
N GLN A 595 12.58 15.06 8.43
CA GLN A 595 13.40 16.23 8.73
C GLN A 595 14.74 16.22 7.99
N LEU A 596 15.28 15.05 7.68
CA LEU A 596 16.52 14.89 6.92
C LEU A 596 16.30 15.26 5.45
N ASP A 597 15.21 14.79 4.85
CA ASP A 597 14.85 15.11 3.47
C ASP A 597 14.71 16.63 3.27
N ALA A 598 14.18 17.36 4.27
CA ALA A 598 14.11 18.82 4.22
C ALA A 598 15.48 19.54 4.20
N LYS A 599 16.58 18.83 4.49
CA LYS A 599 17.96 19.38 4.47
C LYS A 599 18.70 19.13 3.17
N THR A 600 18.17 18.27 2.31
CA THR A 600 18.83 17.79 1.09
C THR A 600 17.87 17.83 -0.09
N ALA A 601 18.27 18.44 -1.19
CA ALA A 601 17.52 18.47 -2.44
C ALA A 601 18.43 18.05 -3.61
N SER A 602 17.92 18.13 -4.83
CA SER A 602 18.70 17.92 -6.07
C SER A 602 19.67 19.07 -6.38
N SER A 603 19.69 20.14 -5.58
CA SER A 603 20.61 21.26 -5.78
C SER A 603 21.15 21.85 -4.48
N SER A 604 20.95 21.19 -3.34
CA SER A 604 21.39 21.70 -2.04
C SER A 604 21.56 20.60 -1.01
N ASP A 605 22.51 20.78 -0.12
CA ASP A 605 22.71 19.96 1.07
C ASP A 605 23.19 20.85 2.22
N THR A 606 22.40 20.90 3.29
CA THR A 606 22.68 21.69 4.50
C THR A 606 23.15 20.84 5.68
N ARG A 607 23.38 19.54 5.46
CA ARG A 607 23.81 18.60 6.49
C ARG A 607 25.26 18.85 6.90
N THR A 608 25.49 18.76 8.20
CA THR A 608 26.84 18.75 8.77
C THR A 608 27.28 17.31 8.96
N ILE A 609 28.06 16.79 8.02
CA ILE A 609 28.58 15.42 8.06
C ILE A 609 30.09 15.47 8.25
N ILE A 610 30.60 14.74 9.23
CA ILE A 610 32.00 14.75 9.63
C ILE A 610 32.61 13.39 9.35
N THR A 611 33.76 13.38 8.67
CA THR A 611 34.56 12.17 8.46
C THR A 611 35.95 12.33 9.07
N TYR A 612 36.71 11.24 9.03
CA TYR A 612 38.06 11.16 9.55
C TYR A 612 39.10 11.47 8.46
N LYS A 613 40.15 12.22 8.81
CA LYS A 613 41.33 12.40 7.97
C LYS A 613 42.51 11.61 8.56
N ASP A 614 42.90 10.52 7.89
CA ASP A 614 44.14 9.82 8.24
C ASP A 614 45.34 10.65 7.79
N THR A 615 46.17 11.09 8.73
CA THR A 615 47.41 11.81 8.47
C THR A 615 48.65 10.96 8.73
N GLY A 616 48.50 9.69 9.12
CA GLY A 616 49.60 8.82 9.54
C GLY A 616 50.35 9.33 10.79
N SER A 617 49.76 10.27 11.54
CA SER A 617 50.33 10.93 12.72
C SER A 617 49.37 10.85 13.91
N ALA A 618 49.89 11.01 15.14
CA ALA A 618 49.13 10.99 16.39
C ALA A 618 48.12 12.17 16.56
N THR A 619 48.01 13.05 15.57
CA THR A 619 47.07 14.18 15.50
C THR A 619 46.13 14.00 14.30
N SER A 620 45.36 12.92 14.32
CA SER A 620 44.26 12.78 13.38
C SER A 620 43.11 13.73 13.76
N GLU A 621 42.50 14.39 12.78
CA GLU A 621 41.45 15.40 12.98
C GLU A 621 40.18 15.03 12.22
N GLY A 622 39.03 15.50 12.71
CA GLY A 622 37.76 15.41 11.99
C GLY A 622 37.69 16.48 10.89
N ILE A 623 37.24 16.09 9.71
CA ILE A 623 37.07 16.96 8.54
C ILE A 623 35.63 16.90 8.03
N PRO A 624 35.12 17.93 7.34
CA PRO A 624 33.85 17.84 6.65
C PRO A 624 33.88 16.70 5.62
N PHE A 625 32.81 15.90 5.54
CA PHE A 625 32.65 14.87 4.52
C PHE A 625 32.24 15.50 3.17
N GLN A 626 33.06 16.41 2.66
CA GLN A 626 32.88 17.12 1.40
C GLN A 626 34.04 16.80 0.47
N TRP A 627 33.80 16.66 -0.83
CA TRP A 627 34.82 16.22 -1.79
C TRP A 627 36.13 17.00 -1.68
N SER A 628 36.06 18.32 -1.60
CA SER A 628 37.22 19.23 -1.46
C SER A 628 38.01 19.08 -0.16
N SER A 629 37.40 18.49 0.89
CA SER A 629 38.02 18.29 2.21
C SER A 629 38.69 16.92 2.35
N LEU A 630 38.35 15.96 1.48
CA LEU A 630 38.85 14.60 1.55
C LEU A 630 40.34 14.49 1.19
N THR A 631 40.95 13.41 1.65
CA THR A 631 42.34 13.06 1.29
C THR A 631 42.46 12.76 -0.21
N THR A 632 43.59 13.13 -0.80
CA THR A 632 43.90 12.95 -2.24
C THR A 632 45.11 12.02 -2.43
N GLY A 633 45.26 11.44 -3.63
CA GLY A 633 46.38 10.54 -3.99
C GLY A 633 46.02 9.05 -3.93
N SER A 634 46.94 8.17 -4.33
CA SER A 634 46.68 6.72 -4.42
C SER A 634 46.34 6.11 -3.06
N GLY A 635 45.19 5.43 -2.97
CA GLY A 635 44.69 4.84 -1.73
C GLY A 635 43.98 5.83 -0.79
N SER A 636 43.66 7.03 -1.27
CA SER A 636 42.91 8.04 -0.54
C SER A 636 41.40 7.82 -0.58
N GLN A 637 40.65 8.54 0.27
CA GLN A 637 39.19 8.51 0.28
C GLN A 637 38.57 8.90 -1.06
N GLN A 638 39.13 9.90 -1.76
CA GLN A 638 38.66 10.26 -3.11
C GLN A 638 38.84 9.11 -4.10
N THR A 639 39.97 8.39 -4.05
CA THR A 639 40.21 7.24 -4.93
C THR A 639 39.26 6.08 -4.61
N SER A 640 38.95 5.84 -3.34
CA SER A 640 37.96 4.84 -2.94
C SER A 640 36.54 5.21 -3.37
N LEU A 641 36.17 6.49 -3.28
CA LEU A 641 34.87 6.97 -3.73
C LEU A 641 34.75 7.02 -5.24
N ASP A 642 35.84 7.15 -5.98
CA ASP A 642 35.80 7.14 -7.44
C ASP A 642 35.73 5.71 -8.03
N ASN A 643 36.12 4.67 -7.27
CA ASN A 643 36.16 3.29 -7.75
C ASN A 643 35.10 2.38 -7.09
N PRO A 644 34.54 1.39 -7.80
CA PRO A 644 34.62 1.19 -9.24
C PRO A 644 33.79 2.23 -10.01
N GLN A 645 34.20 2.55 -11.23
CA GLN A 645 33.38 3.36 -12.16
C GLN A 645 32.50 2.44 -13.03
N PRO A 646 31.24 2.83 -13.34
CA PRO A 646 30.38 2.13 -14.28
C PRO A 646 30.94 2.16 -15.71
N ALA A 647 30.55 1.19 -16.52
CA ALA A 647 31.14 0.94 -17.83
C ALA A 647 30.99 2.11 -18.83
N ASN A 648 29.94 2.94 -18.69
CA ASN A 648 29.63 4.00 -19.66
C ASN A 648 29.71 5.42 -19.09
N VAL A 649 30.42 5.63 -17.97
CA VAL A 649 30.68 6.99 -17.47
C VAL A 649 31.86 7.57 -18.27
N ALA A 650 31.64 8.69 -18.97
CA ALA A 650 32.68 9.37 -19.73
C ALA A 650 33.73 9.97 -18.78
N SER A 651 35.03 9.76 -19.08
CA SER A 651 36.16 10.16 -18.22
C SER A 651 36.37 11.68 -18.06
N SER A 652 35.41 12.52 -18.43
CA SER A 652 35.58 13.98 -18.55
C SER A 652 34.46 14.83 -17.97
N THR A 653 33.43 14.23 -17.35
CA THR A 653 32.55 14.97 -16.44
C THR A 653 33.16 14.94 -15.03
N ASN A 654 32.65 15.75 -14.09
CA ASN A 654 33.15 15.76 -12.71
C ASN A 654 33.36 14.32 -12.20
N THR A 655 34.42 14.11 -11.41
CA THR A 655 34.81 12.77 -10.96
C THR A 655 33.60 12.06 -10.37
N PHE A 656 33.23 10.88 -10.87
CA PHE A 656 32.12 10.06 -10.40
C PHE A 656 32.11 9.90 -8.87
N GLY A 657 33.29 9.95 -8.23
CA GLY A 657 33.40 9.97 -6.77
C GLY A 657 32.79 11.20 -6.06
N ASP A 658 32.71 12.36 -6.70
CA ASP A 658 32.05 13.57 -6.19
C ASP A 658 30.53 13.39 -6.21
N GLU A 659 29.99 12.94 -7.34
CA GLU A 659 28.56 12.59 -7.50
C GLU A 659 28.16 11.50 -6.50
N ARG A 660 29.00 10.48 -6.31
CA ARG A 660 28.79 9.42 -5.31
C ARG A 660 28.81 9.98 -3.89
N LEU A 661 29.73 10.90 -3.59
CA LEU A 661 29.80 11.54 -2.28
C LEU A 661 28.52 12.35 -2.02
N ASP A 662 28.07 13.14 -2.99
CA ASP A 662 26.84 13.92 -2.88
C ASP A 662 25.62 13.01 -2.70
N TYR A 663 25.56 11.89 -3.43
CA TYR A 663 24.53 10.86 -3.21
C TYR A 663 24.53 10.32 -1.78
N LEU A 664 25.70 9.94 -1.24
CA LEU A 664 25.85 9.46 0.14
C LEU A 664 25.46 10.54 1.17
N ARG A 665 25.67 11.81 0.85
CA ARG A 665 25.24 12.94 1.68
C ARG A 665 23.73 13.19 1.60
N GLY A 666 23.02 12.64 0.61
CA GLY A 666 21.56 12.74 0.47
C GLY A 666 21.08 13.50 -0.76
N HIS A 667 22.00 13.99 -1.59
CA HIS A 667 21.68 14.68 -2.84
C HIS A 667 21.02 13.73 -3.84
N SER A 668 20.07 14.25 -4.62
CA SER A 668 19.22 13.44 -5.52
C SER A 668 19.41 13.73 -7.01
N ALA A 669 20.34 14.60 -7.39
CA ALA A 669 20.54 14.99 -8.80
C ALA A 669 20.90 13.82 -9.72
N ASP A 670 21.68 12.87 -9.21
CA ASP A 670 22.21 11.74 -10.00
C ASP A 670 21.48 10.43 -9.67
N GLU A 671 20.28 10.50 -9.09
CA GLU A 671 19.42 9.33 -8.87
C GLU A 671 18.65 8.96 -10.15
N GLY A 672 18.53 7.66 -10.43
CA GLY A 672 17.81 7.19 -11.60
C GLY A 672 17.81 5.66 -11.79
N ALA A 673 17.40 5.22 -12.97
CA ALA A 673 17.21 3.81 -13.31
C ALA A 673 18.38 3.21 -14.11
N ASN A 674 19.30 4.03 -14.61
CA ASN A 674 20.37 3.63 -15.53
C ASN A 674 21.74 3.62 -14.85
N ALA A 675 21.96 2.61 -14.00
CA ALA A 675 23.23 2.41 -13.30
C ALA A 675 24.45 2.30 -14.25
N ALA A 676 24.24 1.82 -15.49
CA ALA A 676 25.31 1.73 -16.49
C ALA A 676 25.80 3.11 -16.95
N ALA A 677 24.95 4.13 -16.88
CA ALA A 677 25.26 5.52 -17.20
C ALA A 677 25.78 6.35 -16.02
N GLY A 678 25.91 5.76 -14.82
CA GLY A 678 26.36 6.47 -13.62
C GLY A 678 25.25 6.91 -12.66
N GLU A 679 23.99 6.60 -12.96
CA GLU A 679 22.89 6.93 -12.04
C GLU A 679 22.95 6.05 -10.78
N PHE A 680 22.74 6.67 -9.61
CA PHE A 680 22.62 5.99 -8.33
C PHE A 680 21.19 5.53 -8.09
N ARG A 681 21.03 4.58 -7.17
CA ARG A 681 19.73 4.05 -6.75
C ARG A 681 18.79 5.18 -6.33
N GLU A 682 17.64 5.27 -7.01
CA GLU A 682 16.54 6.16 -6.66
C GLU A 682 16.05 5.89 -5.23
N ARG A 683 15.94 6.95 -4.43
CA ARG A 683 15.40 6.92 -3.06
C ARG A 683 14.04 7.60 -3.05
N SER A 684 13.18 7.22 -2.09
CA SER A 684 11.89 7.88 -1.91
C SER A 684 12.06 9.39 -1.71
N ALA A 685 11.18 10.17 -2.32
CA ALA A 685 11.14 11.62 -2.11
C ALA A 685 10.65 12.00 -0.70
N ILE A 686 10.05 11.05 0.03
CA ILE A 686 9.51 11.25 1.38
C ILE A 686 10.12 10.25 2.35
N ALA A 687 10.79 10.78 3.37
CA ALA A 687 11.56 10.06 4.37
C ALA A 687 12.57 9.06 3.75
N GLY A 688 13.17 9.36 2.59
CA GLY A 688 13.95 8.37 1.82
C GLY A 688 15.46 8.42 1.99
N LYS A 689 16.00 9.47 2.62
CA LYS A 689 17.45 9.70 2.67
C LYS A 689 18.15 9.08 3.89
N LEU A 690 17.42 8.77 4.96
CA LEU A 690 17.96 8.13 6.16
C LEU A 690 18.11 6.62 5.95
N GLY A 691 19.30 6.08 6.19
CA GLY A 691 19.57 4.66 6.11
C GLY A 691 18.76 3.86 7.14
N ASP A 692 18.63 2.57 6.88
CA ASP A 692 17.89 1.64 7.72
C ASP A 692 18.56 1.45 9.11
N ILE A 693 17.77 1.54 10.19
CA ILE A 693 18.26 1.47 11.57
C ILE A 693 18.11 0.04 12.10
N VAL A 694 19.06 -0.82 11.74
CA VAL A 694 19.09 -2.22 12.16
C VAL A 694 20.02 -2.39 13.37
N HIS A 695 19.53 -3.06 14.43
CA HIS A 695 20.30 -3.37 15.64
C HIS A 695 20.97 -2.18 16.35
N SER A 696 20.56 -0.94 16.05
CA SER A 696 21.07 0.26 16.68
C SER A 696 20.05 0.82 17.66
N THR A 697 20.41 0.84 18.94
CA THR A 697 19.58 1.41 20.00
C THR A 697 19.68 2.93 19.97
N PRO A 698 18.58 3.69 19.89
CA PRO A 698 18.64 5.13 20.08
C PRO A 698 19.19 5.46 21.47
N VAL A 699 20.25 6.27 21.55
CA VAL A 699 20.84 6.70 22.83
C VAL A 699 20.56 8.17 23.07
N PHE A 700 19.87 8.47 24.16
CA PHE A 700 19.60 9.84 24.56
C PHE A 700 20.68 10.44 25.44
N VAL A 701 21.07 11.66 25.12
CA VAL A 701 22.01 12.47 25.87
C VAL A 701 21.40 13.86 26.09
N GLY A 702 20.87 14.11 27.28
CA GLY A 702 20.33 15.41 27.68
C GLY A 702 21.00 15.99 28.92
N LYS A 703 20.34 16.90 29.62
CA LYS A 703 20.81 17.38 30.94
C LYS A 703 21.13 16.18 31.86
N PRO A 704 22.23 16.19 32.62
CA PRO A 704 22.53 15.13 33.59
C PRO A 704 21.36 14.92 34.57
N GLN A 705 20.88 13.68 34.75
CA GLN A 705 19.65 13.39 35.50
C GLN A 705 19.86 12.70 36.86
N PHE A 706 21.06 12.24 37.18
CA PHE A 706 21.31 11.59 38.47
C PHE A 706 21.50 12.65 39.57
N TYR A 707 20.56 12.74 40.50
CA TYR A 707 20.75 13.47 41.75
C TYR A 707 21.33 12.50 42.81
N GLY A 708 22.28 12.96 43.63
CA GLY A 708 22.73 12.20 44.82
C GLY A 708 24.07 11.45 44.72
N ARG A 709 24.84 11.53 43.63
CA ARG A 709 26.23 11.01 43.57
C ARG A 709 27.26 11.97 44.22
N ASN A 710 26.94 12.53 45.39
CA ASN A 710 27.86 13.38 46.17
C ASN A 710 28.71 12.58 47.19
N GLY A 711 28.60 11.24 47.24
CA GLY A 711 29.53 10.38 47.98
C GLY A 711 30.70 9.93 47.07
N GLY A 712 31.94 10.00 47.55
CA GLY A 712 33.12 9.56 46.78
C GLY A 712 33.10 8.06 46.44
N ALA A 713 33.73 7.53 45.39
CA ALA A 713 34.62 8.12 44.38
C ALA A 713 34.30 7.59 42.96
N TYR A 714 34.27 8.50 41.98
CA TYR A 714 34.43 8.21 40.54
C TYR A 714 34.89 9.50 39.84
N PRO A 715 35.99 9.45 39.08
CA PRO A 715 37.35 9.71 39.56
C PRO A 715 37.55 11.12 40.17
N GLN A 716 38.21 11.19 41.33
CA GLN A 716 38.60 12.44 41.98
C GLN A 716 39.99 12.89 41.48
N THR A 717 40.01 13.86 40.56
CA THR A 717 41.06 14.88 40.55
C THR A 717 40.47 16.17 41.08
N SER A 718 41.24 16.88 41.92
CA SER A 718 40.86 18.15 42.52
C SER A 718 40.28 19.11 41.46
N GLY A 719 38.97 19.41 41.54
CA GLY A 719 38.28 20.41 40.69
C GLY A 719 37.26 19.89 39.67
N ASN A 720 36.94 18.58 39.62
CA ASN A 720 35.94 18.02 38.70
C ASN A 720 34.92 17.12 39.41
N THR A 721 34.18 17.66 40.38
CA THR A 721 33.09 16.92 41.04
C THR A 721 31.91 16.71 40.10
N TYR A 722 31.12 15.66 40.33
CA TYR A 722 29.88 15.43 39.57
C TYR A 722 28.89 16.59 39.72
N ALA A 723 28.92 17.29 40.87
CA ALA A 723 28.13 18.50 41.10
C ALA A 723 28.55 19.69 40.20
N GLU A 724 29.86 19.88 39.99
CA GLU A 724 30.39 20.85 39.03
C GLU A 724 30.03 20.46 37.58
N PHE A 725 30.13 19.17 37.24
CA PHE A 725 29.72 18.65 35.92
C PHE A 725 28.23 18.87 35.64
N ILE A 726 27.34 18.55 36.59
CA ILE A 726 25.90 18.83 36.46
C ILE A 726 25.69 20.33 36.24
N THR A 727 26.33 21.18 37.05
CA THR A 727 26.19 22.64 36.97
C THR A 727 26.67 23.19 35.63
N ALA A 728 27.83 22.74 35.15
CA ALA A 728 28.38 23.15 33.87
C ALA A 728 27.57 22.65 32.66
N ARG A 729 26.80 21.58 32.80
CA ARG A 729 26.02 20.95 31.71
C ARG A 729 24.49 21.06 31.91
N LYS A 730 24.02 22.01 32.74
CA LYS A 730 22.59 22.25 32.99
C LYS A 730 21.79 22.57 31.72
N THR A 731 22.42 23.25 30.77
CA THR A 731 21.83 23.68 29.49
C THR A 731 22.27 22.80 28.32
N ARG A 732 22.80 21.60 28.58
CA ARG A 732 23.23 20.69 27.51
C ARG A 732 22.04 20.35 26.62
N ARG A 733 22.17 20.65 25.32
CA ARG A 733 21.21 20.31 24.27
C ARG A 733 20.87 18.82 24.34
N GLN A 734 19.60 18.51 24.18
CA GLN A 734 19.08 17.15 24.16
C GLN A 734 19.27 16.56 22.77
N ILE A 735 20.07 15.51 22.70
CA ILE A 735 20.40 14.82 21.46
C ILE A 735 20.07 13.34 21.60
N THR A 736 19.45 12.79 20.56
CA THR A 736 19.24 11.35 20.40
C THR A 736 20.19 10.85 19.31
N TYR A 737 21.07 9.93 19.67
CA TYR A 737 22.05 9.33 18.77
C TYR A 737 21.55 8.00 18.24
N VAL A 738 21.74 7.73 16.96
CA VAL A 738 21.42 6.43 16.37
C VAL A 738 22.34 6.15 15.18
N GLY A 739 22.86 4.93 15.12
CA GLY A 739 23.62 4.46 13.95
C GLY A 739 22.67 3.90 12.90
N ALA A 740 22.89 4.24 11.64
CA ALA A 740 22.14 3.72 10.51
C ALA A 740 23.07 2.97 9.54
N ASN A 741 22.49 2.09 8.73
CA ASN A 741 23.21 1.27 7.75
C ASN A 741 23.69 2.08 6.52
N ASP A 742 23.40 3.38 6.45
CA ASP A 742 24.08 4.32 5.54
C ASP A 742 25.53 4.62 5.96
N GLY A 743 25.98 4.05 7.08
CA GLY A 743 27.35 4.16 7.58
C GLY A 743 27.58 5.38 8.47
N MET A 744 26.53 6.10 8.85
CA MET A 744 26.62 7.31 9.68
C MET A 744 26.11 7.07 11.11
N LEU A 745 26.68 7.84 12.05
CA LEU A 745 26.14 7.98 13.40
C LEU A 745 25.38 9.30 13.46
N HIS A 746 24.06 9.24 13.34
CA HIS A 746 23.22 10.43 13.35
C HIS A 746 23.02 10.95 14.77
N ALA A 747 23.02 12.27 14.90
CA ALA A 747 22.70 12.99 16.12
C ALA A 747 21.48 13.89 15.88
N PHE A 748 20.30 13.47 16.32
CA PHE A 748 19.05 14.23 16.15
C PHE A 748 18.72 15.07 17.36
N ASP A 749 18.22 16.30 17.15
CA ASP A 749 17.63 17.07 18.23
C ASP A 749 16.40 16.35 18.78
N THR A 750 16.41 16.03 20.07
CA THR A 750 15.35 15.23 20.68
C THR A 750 13.96 15.89 20.62
N SER A 751 13.90 17.23 20.49
CA SER A 751 12.62 17.95 20.46
C SER A 751 12.03 18.10 19.06
N THR A 752 12.86 18.16 18.02
CA THR A 752 12.40 18.44 16.65
C THR A 752 12.66 17.32 15.65
N GLY A 753 13.51 16.35 15.98
CA GLY A 753 13.97 15.32 15.03
C GLY A 753 14.97 15.83 14.00
N SER A 754 15.36 17.11 14.04
CA SER A 754 16.30 17.69 13.06
C SER A 754 17.73 17.19 13.30
N GLU A 755 18.39 16.69 12.25
CA GLU A 755 19.77 16.22 12.34
C GLU A 755 20.74 17.36 12.70
N VAL A 756 21.50 17.21 13.78
CA VAL A 756 22.51 18.19 14.21
C VAL A 756 23.84 17.91 13.53
N PHE A 757 24.23 16.64 13.47
CA PHE A 757 25.37 16.18 12.68
C PHE A 757 25.26 14.66 12.41
N ALA A 758 26.07 14.19 11.47
CA ALA A 758 26.29 12.78 11.15
C ALA A 758 27.78 12.45 11.03
#